data_AF-A0A662UWD0-F1
#
_entry.id   AF-A0A662UWD0-F1
#
_cell.length_a   1.000
_cell.length_b   1.000
_cell.length_c   1.000
_cell.angle_alpha   90.00
_cell.angle_beta   90.00
_cell.angle_gamma   90.00
#
_symmetry.space_group_name_H-M   'P 1'
#
loop_
_entity.id
_entity.type
_entity.pdbx_description
1 polymer ?
#
loop_
_entity_poly.entity_id
_entity_poly.type
_entity_poly.pdbx_seq_one_letter_code
_entity_poly.pdbx_strand_id
1 'polypeptide(L)'
;MSRTIIVVVSMIMIISFLAATVNTPTTTPYSPFNTGDKGYSKLVDVLNAKLENNVMGLSIEEAIRYTIIMPLQKRPVDRDTIDYIGKLLYRGSAVIVFDEQGYSNELIKEIGLNIEVVNQTILDEIRRARNRFYPITRVYIANSSETVLLVFHMPSYIVVGENRSSYMIGYTSRYAYADLDGNGVYSPGDHMGQYTLVYGVKIGDGLLIIVSDMDIAVNELFEDNIVFLKKLGYGRELVLYTGYLDLGLLDRLKYGFLELNIIARYGSMEYLFIELMLILSILMMMSYSSKRELYDRRSSLISLVYIILYGIYVSLLMKNMILLIPLSILIIPYVSSKLRKFLPSMILSLGIFYVLSLWNALPLYIPLAFLLPFAFSEKPRIEGSLTMFIGPSSLLLIKHVVALLVLTLIDVRILVPIAIVLISCLILSILYFIILSYVKIEALSIPDKVPLGRSAHAEFMVVTEKPLYVVLERSDGFRKVFWRSIAGVVSIDVPADHVGIHIISISMGVFDKWGFSRRLLKTFTLKYVVVPITSRLIELIRKRIFSREEIRRLIAEVEVSLMEISSETGIPVGKGVTVSSREAIRVAIELLRRNRTGGLTAITGLLYRFLEVLEEQWSKGIGRVSGYVKHSRIGEYLGARDYIPGDRLRDIHWKKSLSKHSLIVKEYGVSGGVESFTSRSSVLEPIVILDLFATSNIELDHMMYNLLNIYLNIVRRNPVTRSYLVLIAREFILVVKGKSIDILYNLYRTLERSLPKILYSYESIGRYLEMEYVKEIIENGYKPRPLTMLVKVNKAFSNNIVNALIENTILPPKPYTLIHSKSLSFRYSILRYVLNRNGYQYIDHSKIGVIPGLQMSRGRIRIE
;
A
#
# COMPACT_ATOMS: atom_id res chain seq x y z
N MET A 1 -15.58 -13.29 -1.27
CA MET A 1 -14.25 -13.38 -1.91
C MET A 1 -14.03 -12.14 -2.78
N SER A 2 -12.88 -11.47 -2.72
CA SER A 2 -12.65 -10.32 -3.62
C SER A 2 -12.57 -10.80 -5.07
N ARG A 3 -13.08 -10.02 -6.03
CA ARG A 3 -13.02 -10.34 -7.47
C ARG A 3 -11.61 -10.71 -7.93
N THR A 4 -10.58 -10.08 -7.33
CA THR A 4 -9.16 -10.38 -7.56
C THR A 4 -8.74 -11.78 -7.14
N ILE A 5 -9.29 -12.36 -6.06
CA ILE A 5 -8.97 -13.74 -5.65
C ILE A 5 -9.51 -14.73 -6.67
N ILE A 6 -10.74 -14.52 -7.14
CA ILE A 6 -11.37 -15.38 -8.15
C ILE A 6 -10.52 -15.34 -9.42
N VAL A 7 -10.13 -14.15 -9.89
CA VAL A 7 -9.29 -14.01 -11.08
C VAL A 7 -7.94 -14.72 -10.93
N VAL A 8 -7.22 -14.53 -9.81
CA VAL A 8 -5.91 -15.18 -9.61
C VAL A 8 -6.05 -16.70 -9.52
N VAL A 9 -7.04 -17.21 -8.79
CA VAL A 9 -7.27 -18.67 -8.67
C VAL A 9 -7.70 -19.27 -10.01
N SER A 10 -8.61 -18.62 -10.74
CA SER A 10 -9.02 -19.05 -12.07
C SER A 10 -7.84 -19.07 -13.05
N MET A 11 -6.98 -18.06 -13.01
CA MET A 11 -5.77 -17.99 -13.85
C MET A 11 -4.82 -19.14 -13.52
N ILE A 12 -4.55 -19.42 -12.23
CA ILE A 12 -3.72 -20.56 -11.82
C ILE A 12 -4.32 -21.88 -12.31
N MET A 13 -5.64 -22.08 -12.17
CA MET A 13 -6.30 -23.31 -12.64
C MET A 13 -6.20 -23.49 -14.16
N ILE A 14 -6.39 -22.42 -14.93
CA ILE A 14 -6.26 -22.46 -16.41
C ILE A 14 -4.82 -22.82 -16.80
N ILE A 15 -3.84 -22.18 -16.18
CA ILE A 15 -2.41 -22.45 -16.43
C ILE A 15 -2.06 -23.89 -16.07
N SER A 16 -2.50 -24.38 -14.91
CA SER A 16 -2.27 -25.77 -14.49
C SER A 16 -2.95 -26.78 -15.40
N PHE A 17 -4.18 -26.50 -15.86
CA PHE A 17 -4.89 -27.35 -16.80
C PHE A 17 -4.14 -27.45 -18.13
N LEU A 18 -3.75 -26.31 -18.70
CA LEU A 18 -3.02 -26.28 -19.97
C LEU A 18 -1.65 -26.99 -19.85
N ALA A 19 -0.96 -26.84 -18.71
CA ALA A 19 0.28 -27.55 -18.40
C ALA A 19 0.07 -29.06 -18.34
N ALA A 20 -1.01 -29.52 -17.71
CA ALA A 20 -1.36 -30.92 -17.64
C ALA A 20 -1.66 -31.48 -19.04
N THR A 21 -2.51 -30.81 -19.82
CA THR A 21 -2.89 -31.26 -21.18
C THR A 21 -1.67 -31.48 -22.09
N VAL A 22 -0.70 -30.58 -22.06
CA VAL A 22 0.50 -30.69 -22.92
C VAL A 22 1.37 -31.87 -22.50
N ASN A 23 1.54 -32.09 -21.20
CA ASN A 23 2.56 -33.01 -20.67
C ASN A 23 2.04 -34.41 -20.34
N THR A 24 0.73 -34.60 -20.15
CA THR A 24 0.18 -35.93 -19.93
C THR A 24 0.38 -36.79 -21.18
N PRO A 25 1.14 -37.89 -21.14
CA PRO A 25 1.26 -38.78 -22.28
C PRO A 25 -0.09 -39.41 -22.58
N THR A 26 -0.40 -39.50 -23.87
CA THR A 26 -1.61 -40.20 -24.33
C THR A 26 -1.34 -41.70 -24.35
N THR A 27 -2.38 -42.51 -24.16
CA THR A 27 -2.31 -43.98 -24.32
C THR A 27 -3.01 -44.46 -25.60
N THR A 28 -3.53 -43.54 -26.42
CA THR A 28 -4.19 -43.83 -27.69
C THR A 28 -3.23 -44.60 -28.63
N PRO A 29 -3.60 -45.82 -29.07
CA PRO A 29 -2.81 -46.57 -30.06
C PRO A 29 -2.54 -45.74 -31.30
N TYR A 30 -1.36 -45.91 -31.89
CA TYR A 30 -0.86 -45.24 -33.10
C TYR A 30 -0.78 -43.71 -33.03
N SER A 31 -1.16 -43.09 -31.90
CA SER A 31 -1.01 -41.65 -31.73
C SER A 31 0.47 -41.27 -31.78
N PRO A 32 0.83 -40.18 -32.49
CA PRO A 32 2.19 -39.65 -32.50
C PRO A 32 2.61 -39.04 -31.15
N PHE A 33 1.67 -38.87 -30.22
CA PHE A 33 1.95 -38.39 -28.87
C PHE A 33 1.98 -39.52 -27.83
N ASN A 34 1.72 -40.77 -28.24
CA ASN A 34 1.78 -41.93 -27.36
C ASN A 34 3.21 -42.43 -27.24
N THR A 35 3.77 -42.33 -26.04
CA THR A 35 5.13 -42.78 -25.72
C THR A 35 5.19 -44.25 -25.27
N GLY A 36 4.04 -44.91 -25.13
CA GLY A 36 3.95 -46.34 -24.84
C GLY A 36 4.14 -47.22 -26.09
N ASP A 37 4.07 -48.53 -25.91
CA ASP A 37 4.50 -49.54 -26.91
C ASP A 37 3.77 -49.43 -28.26
N LYS A 38 2.46 -49.18 -28.23
CA LYS A 38 1.60 -49.07 -29.42
C LYS A 38 1.54 -47.67 -30.03
N GLY A 39 2.42 -46.74 -29.63
CA GLY A 39 2.43 -45.35 -30.15
C GLY A 39 3.37 -45.14 -31.34
N TYR A 40 3.22 -44.03 -32.06
CA TYR A 40 4.14 -43.60 -33.13
C TYR A 40 5.11 -42.48 -32.70
N SER A 41 5.26 -42.20 -31.40
CA SER A 41 6.10 -41.09 -30.96
C SER A 41 7.56 -41.21 -31.42
N LYS A 42 8.14 -42.42 -31.43
CA LYS A 42 9.51 -42.64 -31.93
C LYS A 42 9.63 -42.38 -33.43
N LEU A 43 8.62 -42.71 -34.23
CA LEU A 43 8.59 -42.39 -35.66
C LEU A 43 8.73 -40.89 -35.88
N VAL A 44 8.05 -40.10 -35.07
CA VAL A 44 8.11 -38.63 -35.11
C VAL A 44 9.44 -38.12 -34.58
N ASP A 45 9.85 -38.55 -33.39
CA ASP A 45 11.02 -38.01 -32.67
C ASP A 45 12.36 -38.40 -33.30
N VAL A 46 12.49 -39.66 -33.75
CA VAL A 46 13.78 -40.18 -34.24
C VAL A 46 13.99 -39.88 -35.71
N LEU A 47 12.92 -39.83 -36.51
CA LEU A 47 12.99 -39.52 -37.94
C LEU A 47 12.63 -38.07 -38.28
N ASN A 48 12.33 -37.25 -37.25
CA ASN A 48 11.89 -35.87 -37.40
C ASN A 48 10.70 -35.73 -38.37
N ALA A 49 9.73 -36.64 -38.26
CA ALA A 49 8.57 -36.67 -39.15
C ALA A 49 7.65 -35.47 -38.87
N LYS A 50 7.27 -34.74 -39.91
CA LYS A 50 6.26 -33.69 -39.83
C LYS A 50 4.88 -34.31 -39.68
N LEU A 51 4.07 -33.80 -38.76
CA LEU A 51 2.69 -34.25 -38.57
C LEU A 51 1.75 -33.43 -39.45
N GLU A 52 0.92 -34.10 -40.24
CA GLU A 52 -0.11 -33.45 -41.05
C GLU A 52 -1.46 -34.16 -40.90
N ASN A 53 -2.52 -33.39 -40.65
CA ASN A 53 -3.89 -33.91 -40.55
C ASN A 53 -4.70 -33.71 -41.83
N ASN A 54 -4.23 -32.86 -42.75
CA ASN A 54 -4.88 -32.57 -44.02
C ASN A 54 -3.88 -32.67 -45.17
N VAL A 55 -4.13 -33.59 -46.11
CA VAL A 55 -3.22 -33.86 -47.23
C VAL A 55 -3.08 -32.65 -48.16
N MET A 56 -4.12 -31.80 -48.23
CA MET A 56 -4.11 -30.58 -49.04
C MET A 56 -3.16 -29.51 -48.49
N GLY A 57 -2.64 -29.68 -47.26
CA GLY A 57 -1.58 -28.83 -46.71
C GLY A 57 -0.22 -29.04 -47.38
N LEU A 58 -0.04 -30.12 -48.15
CA LEU A 58 1.21 -30.42 -48.86
C LEU A 58 1.20 -29.80 -50.26
N SER A 59 2.31 -29.16 -50.64
CA SER A 59 2.42 -28.53 -51.97
C SER A 59 2.63 -29.57 -53.07
N ILE A 60 1.74 -29.59 -54.08
CA ILE A 60 1.90 -30.45 -55.26
C ILE A 60 3.19 -30.11 -56.04
N GLU A 61 3.61 -28.84 -56.04
CA GLU A 61 4.83 -28.39 -56.73
C GLU A 61 6.10 -28.92 -56.07
N GLU A 62 6.04 -29.20 -54.76
CA GLU A 62 7.15 -29.73 -53.98
C GLU A 62 7.06 -31.25 -53.77
N ALA A 63 6.18 -31.95 -54.49
CA ALA A 63 5.89 -33.38 -54.31
C ALA A 63 7.13 -34.28 -54.20
N ILE A 64 8.18 -34.02 -55.00
CA ILE A 64 9.46 -34.78 -54.98
C ILE A 64 10.12 -34.77 -53.60
N ARG A 65 9.89 -33.73 -52.79
CA ARG A 65 10.46 -33.59 -51.46
C ARG A 65 9.80 -34.48 -50.43
N TYR A 66 8.59 -34.98 -50.67
CA TYR A 66 7.81 -35.65 -49.64
C TYR A 66 7.90 -37.17 -49.70
N THR A 67 8.06 -37.77 -48.52
CA THR A 67 7.70 -39.16 -48.23
C THR A 67 6.55 -39.14 -47.24
N ILE A 68 5.38 -39.65 -47.62
CA ILE A 68 4.15 -39.59 -46.83
C ILE A 68 3.87 -40.99 -46.27
N ILE A 69 3.87 -41.14 -44.95
CA ILE A 69 3.40 -42.34 -44.25
C ILE A 69 1.93 -42.13 -43.89
N MET A 70 1.07 -43.00 -44.41
CA MET A 70 -0.39 -42.96 -44.28
C MET A 70 -0.89 -44.23 -43.59
N PRO A 71 -0.94 -44.24 -42.25
CA PRO A 71 -1.61 -45.29 -41.48
C PRO A 71 -3.14 -45.15 -41.55
N LEU A 72 -3.85 -46.24 -41.79
CA LEU A 72 -5.30 -46.25 -42.00
C LEU A 72 -6.06 -47.01 -40.90
N GLN A 73 -6.64 -46.30 -39.93
CA GLN A 73 -7.57 -46.88 -38.95
C GLN A 73 -9.04 -46.60 -39.24
N LYS A 74 -9.35 -45.74 -40.20
CA LYS A 74 -10.72 -45.29 -40.52
C LYS A 74 -11.05 -45.52 -41.99
N ARG A 75 -12.30 -45.90 -42.25
CA ARG A 75 -12.91 -46.03 -43.59
C ARG A 75 -14.11 -45.09 -43.72
N PRO A 76 -14.47 -44.66 -44.94
CA PRO A 76 -13.69 -44.75 -46.18
C PRO A 76 -12.61 -43.67 -46.30
N VAL A 77 -11.61 -43.89 -47.16
CA VAL A 77 -10.69 -42.82 -47.60
C VAL A 77 -11.50 -41.89 -48.50
N ASP A 78 -11.51 -40.59 -48.21
CA ASP A 78 -12.32 -39.64 -48.97
C ASP A 78 -11.77 -39.44 -50.39
N ARG A 79 -12.68 -39.20 -51.34
CA ARG A 79 -12.33 -39.03 -52.76
C ARG A 79 -11.37 -37.87 -53.00
N ASP A 80 -11.50 -36.80 -52.24
CA ASP A 80 -10.63 -35.63 -52.37
C ASP A 80 -9.18 -35.98 -51.98
N THR A 81 -8.99 -36.73 -50.90
CA THR A 81 -7.69 -37.28 -50.50
C THR A 81 -7.13 -38.25 -51.52
N ILE A 82 -7.97 -39.13 -52.09
CA ILE A 82 -7.56 -40.07 -53.16
C ILE A 82 -7.01 -39.31 -54.37
N ASP A 83 -7.74 -38.32 -54.88
CA ASP A 83 -7.32 -37.50 -56.02
C ASP A 83 -6.03 -36.73 -55.73
N TYR A 84 -5.92 -36.16 -54.52
CA TYR A 84 -4.74 -35.38 -54.12
C TYR A 84 -3.49 -36.26 -53.95
N ILE A 85 -3.61 -37.43 -53.33
CA ILE A 85 -2.53 -38.42 -53.23
C ILE A 85 -2.11 -38.91 -54.61
N GLY A 86 -3.06 -39.14 -55.51
CA GLY A 86 -2.79 -39.46 -56.91
C GLY A 86 -1.89 -38.39 -57.55
N LYS A 87 -2.25 -37.11 -57.43
CA LYS A 87 -1.45 -35.98 -57.95
C LYS A 87 -0.04 -35.93 -57.36
N LEU A 88 0.11 -36.14 -56.06
CA LEU A 88 1.41 -36.17 -55.38
C LEU A 88 2.29 -37.33 -55.89
N LEU A 89 1.72 -38.53 -56.03
CA LEU A 89 2.40 -39.69 -56.60
C LEU A 89 2.87 -39.42 -58.03
N TYR A 90 1.99 -38.94 -58.91
CA TYR A 90 2.37 -38.63 -60.30
C TYR A 90 3.50 -37.59 -60.40
N ARG A 91 3.60 -36.68 -59.42
CA ARG A 91 4.63 -35.63 -59.34
C ARG A 91 5.89 -36.00 -58.54
N GLY A 92 6.02 -37.25 -58.08
CA GLY A 92 7.28 -37.75 -57.52
C GLY A 92 7.30 -38.05 -56.02
N SER A 93 6.19 -37.83 -55.31
CA SER A 93 6.11 -38.20 -53.88
C SER A 93 6.20 -39.71 -53.69
N ALA A 94 6.75 -40.12 -52.56
CA ALA A 94 6.65 -41.50 -52.10
C ALA A 94 5.51 -41.59 -51.08
N VAL A 95 4.56 -42.49 -51.27
CA VAL A 95 3.43 -42.70 -50.35
C VAL A 95 3.52 -44.12 -49.83
N ILE A 96 3.63 -44.26 -48.52
CA ILE A 96 3.64 -45.53 -47.81
C ILE A 96 2.33 -45.67 -47.06
N VAL A 97 1.54 -46.68 -47.39
CA VAL A 97 0.26 -46.96 -46.75
C VAL A 97 0.44 -48.12 -45.78
N PHE A 98 0.10 -47.89 -44.51
CA PHE A 98 0.01 -48.97 -43.52
C PHE A 98 -1.46 -49.34 -43.38
N ASP A 99 -1.79 -50.56 -43.77
CA ASP A 99 -3.17 -51.04 -43.82
C ASP A 99 -3.21 -52.54 -43.57
N GLU A 100 -3.96 -52.92 -42.54
CA GLU A 100 -4.21 -54.32 -42.21
C GLU A 100 -5.69 -54.72 -42.42
N GLN A 101 -6.56 -53.74 -42.64
CA GLN A 101 -8.02 -53.91 -42.67
C GLN A 101 -8.59 -53.85 -44.11
N GLY A 102 -7.74 -53.56 -45.10
CA GLY A 102 -8.13 -53.34 -46.49
C GLY A 102 -8.60 -51.92 -46.78
N TYR A 103 -8.41 -50.98 -45.86
CA TYR A 103 -8.94 -49.61 -45.94
C TYR A 103 -8.39 -48.83 -47.12
N SER A 104 -7.23 -49.23 -47.63
CA SER A 104 -6.57 -48.67 -48.82
C SER A 104 -7.13 -49.18 -50.15
N ASN A 105 -7.96 -50.23 -50.18
CA ASN A 105 -8.37 -50.89 -51.43
C ASN A 105 -9.11 -49.94 -52.39
N GLU A 106 -9.88 -48.97 -51.89
CA GLU A 106 -10.54 -47.95 -52.72
C GLU A 106 -9.51 -46.99 -53.36
N LEU A 107 -8.56 -46.47 -52.58
CA LEU A 107 -7.43 -45.66 -53.04
C LEU A 107 -6.63 -46.40 -54.13
N ILE A 108 -6.29 -47.67 -53.87
CA ILE A 108 -5.50 -48.51 -54.76
C ILE A 108 -6.23 -48.74 -56.10
N LYS A 109 -7.54 -49.01 -56.04
CA LYS A 109 -8.38 -49.25 -57.21
C LYS A 109 -8.53 -47.99 -58.07
N GLU A 110 -8.77 -46.84 -57.45
CA GLU A 110 -8.90 -45.54 -58.14
C GLU A 110 -7.58 -45.10 -58.82
N ILE A 111 -6.44 -45.45 -58.24
CA ILE A 111 -5.11 -45.25 -58.87
C ILE A 111 -4.86 -46.25 -60.03
N GLY A 112 -5.76 -47.21 -60.25
CA GLY A 112 -5.67 -48.16 -61.36
C GLY A 112 -4.73 -49.35 -61.09
N LEU A 113 -4.58 -49.74 -59.83
CA LEU A 113 -3.81 -50.92 -59.43
C LEU A 113 -4.76 -52.08 -59.11
N ASN A 114 -4.44 -53.27 -59.62
CA ASN A 114 -5.13 -54.51 -59.26
C ASN A 114 -4.42 -55.16 -58.07
N ILE A 115 -4.51 -54.52 -56.91
CA ILE A 115 -3.92 -54.95 -55.65
C ILE A 115 -5.01 -54.89 -54.58
N GLU A 116 -5.03 -55.85 -53.68
CA GLU A 116 -5.99 -55.89 -52.58
C GLU A 116 -5.30 -56.29 -51.28
N VAL A 117 -5.49 -55.50 -50.24
CA VAL A 117 -5.15 -55.88 -48.87
C VAL A 117 -6.33 -56.67 -48.31
N VAL A 118 -6.06 -57.93 -47.93
CA VAL A 118 -7.05 -58.87 -47.41
C VAL A 118 -6.90 -58.93 -45.90
N ASN A 119 -7.97 -58.57 -45.19
CA ASN A 119 -8.02 -58.54 -43.73
C ASN A 119 -8.07 -59.96 -43.13
N GLN A 120 -6.93 -60.63 -43.15
CA GLN A 120 -6.72 -61.94 -42.57
C GLN A 120 -5.32 -62.03 -41.97
N THR A 121 -5.25 -62.34 -40.69
CA THR A 121 -3.98 -62.43 -39.96
C THR A 121 -3.10 -63.55 -40.51
N ILE A 122 -1.84 -63.21 -40.78
CA ILE A 122 -0.80 -64.16 -41.20
C ILE A 122 0.12 -64.47 -40.03
N LEU A 123 0.32 -65.76 -39.78
CA LEU A 123 1.22 -66.28 -38.76
C LEU A 123 2.37 -67.08 -39.42
N ASP A 124 3.55 -67.07 -38.80
CA ASP A 124 4.71 -67.81 -39.30
C ASP A 124 5.43 -68.55 -38.17
N GLU A 125 5.47 -69.87 -38.21
CA GLU A 125 6.18 -70.69 -37.21
C GLU A 125 7.69 -70.76 -37.44
N ILE A 126 8.12 -70.54 -38.68
CA ILE A 126 9.49 -70.83 -39.13
C ILE A 126 10.33 -69.56 -39.14
N ARG A 127 9.81 -68.47 -39.70
CA ARG A 127 10.53 -67.20 -39.85
C ARG A 127 9.87 -66.12 -39.02
N ARG A 128 10.30 -66.01 -37.76
CA ARG A 128 9.71 -65.12 -36.75
C ARG A 128 10.76 -64.51 -35.81
N ALA A 129 10.47 -63.33 -35.26
CA ALA A 129 11.36 -62.64 -34.34
C ALA A 129 11.18 -63.12 -32.88
N ARG A 130 9.94 -63.23 -32.41
CA ARG A 130 9.62 -63.58 -31.03
C ARG A 130 8.81 -64.87 -30.96
N ASN A 131 7.58 -64.81 -31.45
CA ASN A 131 6.66 -65.93 -31.54
C ASN A 131 5.94 -65.88 -32.90
N ARG A 132 5.01 -66.81 -33.14
CA ARG A 132 4.32 -66.95 -34.45
C ARG A 132 3.59 -65.69 -34.93
N PHE A 133 3.23 -64.78 -34.01
CA PHE A 133 2.58 -63.51 -34.30
C PHE A 133 3.55 -62.43 -34.79
N TYR A 134 4.86 -62.69 -34.82
CA TYR A 134 5.87 -61.74 -35.32
C TYR A 134 6.64 -62.26 -36.54
N PRO A 135 5.99 -62.40 -37.72
CA PRO A 135 6.67 -62.83 -38.93
C PRO A 135 7.83 -61.89 -39.31
N ILE A 136 8.94 -62.47 -39.79
CA ILE A 136 10.05 -61.70 -40.38
C ILE A 136 9.98 -61.83 -41.90
N THR A 137 9.96 -60.68 -42.58
CA THR A 137 9.96 -60.62 -44.04
C THR A 137 11.27 -60.07 -44.57
N ARG A 138 11.79 -60.68 -45.64
CA ARG A 138 12.85 -60.09 -46.46
C ARG A 138 12.21 -59.31 -47.58
N VAL A 139 12.40 -57.99 -47.55
CA VAL A 139 11.94 -57.07 -48.58
C VAL A 139 13.03 -56.93 -49.64
N TYR A 140 12.68 -57.25 -50.87
CA TYR A 140 13.52 -57.10 -52.05
C TYR A 140 13.19 -55.78 -52.74
N ILE A 141 14.21 -54.98 -53.03
CA ILE A 141 14.07 -53.68 -53.71
C ILE A 141 14.64 -53.81 -55.11
N ALA A 142 13.81 -53.58 -56.13
CA ALA A 142 14.19 -53.65 -57.53
C ALA A 142 15.35 -52.72 -57.84
N ASN A 143 16.23 -53.15 -58.75
CA ASN A 143 17.45 -52.43 -59.15
C ASN A 143 18.48 -52.22 -58.02
N SER A 144 18.34 -52.94 -56.90
CA SER A 144 19.37 -53.07 -55.87
C SER A 144 19.59 -54.55 -55.55
N SER A 145 20.82 -54.92 -55.15
CA SER A 145 21.08 -56.22 -54.52
C SER A 145 20.77 -56.21 -53.01
N GLU A 146 20.18 -55.12 -52.51
CA GLU A 146 19.89 -54.93 -51.10
C GLU A 146 18.61 -55.65 -50.69
N THR A 147 18.64 -56.26 -49.50
CA THR A 147 17.46 -56.79 -48.84
C THR A 147 17.33 -56.15 -47.47
N VAL A 148 16.10 -55.79 -47.09
CA VAL A 148 15.80 -55.22 -45.77
C VAL A 148 14.95 -56.21 -45.00
N LEU A 149 15.32 -56.48 -43.75
CA LEU A 149 14.53 -57.29 -42.85
C LEU A 149 13.50 -56.41 -42.16
N LEU A 150 12.27 -56.89 -42.11
CA LEU A 150 11.16 -56.26 -41.41
C LEU A 150 10.51 -57.25 -40.47
N VAL A 151 10.18 -56.79 -39.27
CA VAL A 151 9.44 -57.51 -38.23
C VAL A 151 8.04 -56.95 -38.16
N PHE A 152 7.06 -57.83 -38.31
CA PHE A 152 5.64 -57.50 -38.27
C PHE A 152 5.01 -57.94 -36.95
N HIS A 153 3.77 -57.53 -36.65
CA HIS A 153 2.96 -58.08 -35.57
C HIS A 153 1.52 -58.29 -36.03
N MET A 154 1.11 -59.55 -36.12
CA MET A 154 -0.22 -59.96 -36.63
C MET A 154 -0.60 -59.32 -37.97
N PRO A 155 0.30 -59.33 -38.99
CA PRO A 155 0.05 -58.65 -40.25
C PRO A 155 -1.09 -59.30 -41.04
N SER A 156 -1.74 -58.52 -41.90
CA SER A 156 -2.60 -59.02 -42.96
C SER A 156 -1.80 -59.40 -44.21
N TYR A 157 -2.42 -59.74 -45.34
CA TYR A 157 -1.67 -60.02 -46.59
C TYR A 157 -2.20 -59.27 -47.81
N ILE A 158 -1.33 -59.17 -48.83
CA ILE A 158 -1.57 -58.46 -50.08
C ILE A 158 -1.73 -59.46 -51.22
N VAL A 159 -2.85 -59.36 -51.94
CA VAL A 159 -3.09 -60.04 -53.21
C VAL A 159 -2.70 -59.10 -54.35
N VAL A 160 -1.91 -59.61 -55.29
CA VAL A 160 -1.40 -58.84 -56.43
C VAL A 160 -1.83 -59.54 -57.71
N GLY A 161 -2.48 -58.80 -58.63
CA GLY A 161 -2.86 -59.32 -59.94
C GLY A 161 -1.65 -59.66 -60.83
N GLU A 162 -1.86 -60.55 -61.80
CA GLU A 162 -0.82 -60.98 -62.75
C GLU A 162 -0.31 -59.80 -63.62
N ASN A 163 0.97 -59.83 -64.01
CA ASN A 163 1.64 -58.91 -64.96
C ASN A 163 2.06 -57.49 -64.48
N ARG A 164 2.54 -57.29 -63.24
CA ARG A 164 3.26 -56.04 -62.89
C ARG A 164 4.62 -56.24 -62.25
N SER A 165 5.61 -55.50 -62.74
CA SER A 165 6.95 -55.42 -62.15
C SER A 165 6.87 -54.65 -60.83
N SER A 166 7.07 -55.34 -59.71
CA SER A 166 7.18 -54.73 -58.39
C SER A 166 8.49 -53.97 -58.25
N TYR A 167 8.45 -52.73 -57.77
CA TYR A 167 9.64 -52.01 -57.32
C TYR A 167 10.11 -52.53 -55.96
N MET A 168 9.19 -52.97 -55.11
CA MET A 168 9.50 -53.51 -53.80
C MET A 168 8.57 -54.69 -53.52
N ILE A 169 9.09 -55.80 -53.00
CA ILE A 169 8.23 -56.92 -52.61
C ILE A 169 8.80 -57.68 -51.42
N GLY A 170 7.95 -57.99 -50.46
CA GLY A 170 8.32 -58.71 -49.25
C GLY A 170 7.36 -59.86 -48.98
N TYR A 171 7.91 -61.05 -48.77
CA TYR A 171 7.14 -62.25 -48.49
C TYR A 171 7.49 -62.91 -47.15
N THR A 172 6.50 -63.56 -46.56
CA THR A 172 6.68 -64.52 -45.46
C THR A 172 7.41 -65.79 -45.91
N SER A 173 7.64 -66.74 -44.99
CA SER A 173 8.09 -68.07 -45.38
C SER A 173 6.99 -68.84 -46.13
N ARG A 174 7.38 -69.92 -46.82
CA ARG A 174 6.42 -70.84 -47.48
C ARG A 174 5.57 -71.66 -46.50
N TYR A 175 5.87 -71.56 -45.20
CA TYR A 175 5.19 -72.26 -44.11
C TYR A 175 4.37 -71.29 -43.25
N ALA A 176 4.19 -70.05 -43.70
CA ALA A 176 3.22 -69.15 -43.08
C ALA A 176 1.81 -69.62 -43.41
N TYR A 177 0.84 -69.24 -42.59
CA TYR A 177 -0.57 -69.56 -42.83
C TYR A 177 -1.46 -68.37 -42.49
N ALA A 178 -2.56 -68.26 -43.24
CA ALA A 178 -3.64 -67.36 -42.93
C ALA A 178 -4.55 -68.01 -41.88
N ASP A 179 -4.65 -67.40 -40.71
CA ASP A 179 -5.43 -67.88 -39.56
C ASP A 179 -6.91 -67.55 -39.77
N LEU A 180 -7.65 -68.42 -40.48
CA LEU A 180 -9.00 -68.13 -40.96
C LEU A 180 -10.05 -68.11 -39.85
N ASP A 181 -9.82 -68.86 -38.76
CA ASP A 181 -10.73 -68.93 -37.62
C ASP A 181 -10.34 -67.98 -36.47
N GLY A 182 -9.17 -67.35 -36.55
CA GLY A 182 -8.68 -66.33 -35.61
C GLY A 182 -8.24 -66.92 -34.27
N ASN A 183 -7.96 -68.22 -34.21
CA ASN A 183 -7.60 -68.89 -32.96
C ASN A 183 -6.10 -68.75 -32.62
N GLY A 184 -5.30 -68.19 -33.53
CA GLY A 184 -3.89 -67.94 -33.34
C GLY A 184 -2.99 -69.16 -33.50
N VAL A 185 -3.49 -70.29 -34.01
CA VAL A 185 -2.73 -71.52 -34.25
C VAL A 185 -3.17 -72.18 -35.58
N TYR A 186 -2.28 -72.96 -36.19
CA TYR A 186 -2.62 -73.64 -37.44
C TYR A 186 -3.75 -74.68 -37.23
N SER A 187 -4.82 -74.53 -38.01
CA SER A 187 -6.00 -75.38 -37.98
C SER A 187 -6.21 -76.11 -39.33
N PRO A 188 -6.78 -77.33 -39.33
CA PRO A 188 -7.20 -78.00 -40.57
C PRO A 188 -8.25 -77.16 -41.31
N GLY A 189 -7.83 -76.41 -42.32
CA GLY A 189 -8.67 -75.43 -43.04
C GLY A 189 -7.91 -74.13 -43.33
N ASP A 190 -6.90 -73.80 -42.53
CA ASP A 190 -6.02 -72.67 -42.80
C ASP A 190 -5.19 -72.93 -44.05
N HIS A 191 -5.04 -71.89 -44.86
CA HIS A 191 -4.21 -71.96 -46.04
C HIS A 191 -2.76 -71.73 -45.64
N MET A 192 -1.91 -72.73 -45.85
CA MET A 192 -0.46 -72.59 -45.70
C MET A 192 0.17 -72.20 -47.04
N GLY A 193 1.05 -71.21 -47.02
CA GLY A 193 1.67 -70.69 -48.23
C GLY A 193 2.63 -69.53 -47.97
N GLN A 194 3.10 -68.93 -49.05
CA GLN A 194 3.91 -67.72 -49.01
C GLN A 194 3.02 -66.51 -49.26
N TYR A 195 2.98 -65.57 -48.32
CA TYR A 195 2.11 -64.40 -48.35
C TYR A 195 2.92 -63.13 -48.56
N THR A 196 2.40 -62.22 -49.38
CA THR A 196 2.99 -60.89 -49.61
C THR A 196 2.58 -59.96 -48.47
N LEU A 197 3.54 -59.37 -47.77
CA LEU A 197 3.27 -58.37 -46.71
C LEU A 197 3.68 -56.95 -47.10
N VAL A 198 4.59 -56.82 -48.07
CA VAL A 198 5.03 -55.52 -48.60
C VAL A 198 4.97 -55.56 -50.11
N TYR A 199 4.35 -54.56 -50.72
CA TYR A 199 4.33 -54.41 -52.16
C TYR A 199 4.52 -52.94 -52.53
N GLY A 200 5.47 -52.66 -53.42
CA GLY A 200 5.76 -51.31 -53.90
C GLY A 200 5.79 -51.24 -55.42
N VAL A 201 5.21 -50.17 -55.96
CA VAL A 201 5.06 -49.94 -57.41
C VAL A 201 5.31 -48.46 -57.73
N LYS A 202 5.99 -48.21 -58.86
CA LYS A 202 6.20 -46.84 -59.35
C LYS A 202 4.94 -46.32 -60.04
N ILE A 203 4.57 -45.07 -59.78
CA ILE A 203 3.38 -44.41 -60.33
C ILE A 203 3.79 -43.00 -60.76
N GLY A 204 3.79 -42.74 -62.07
CA GLY A 204 4.45 -41.54 -62.61
C GLY A 204 5.92 -41.50 -62.18
N ASP A 205 6.33 -40.37 -61.61
CA ASP A 205 7.67 -40.19 -61.04
C ASP A 205 7.77 -40.63 -59.57
N GLY A 206 6.63 -40.99 -58.95
CA GLY A 206 6.54 -41.35 -57.54
C GLY A 206 6.55 -42.85 -57.26
N LEU A 207 6.34 -43.19 -55.98
CA LEU A 207 6.40 -44.56 -55.48
C LEU A 207 5.27 -44.79 -54.47
N LEU A 208 4.40 -45.76 -54.75
CA LEU A 208 3.43 -46.25 -53.76
C LEU A 208 3.99 -47.53 -53.12
N ILE A 209 4.03 -47.58 -51.79
CA ILE A 209 4.39 -48.77 -51.00
C ILE A 209 3.19 -49.10 -50.11
N ILE A 210 2.75 -50.35 -50.13
CA ILE A 210 1.71 -50.87 -49.25
C ILE A 210 2.39 -51.84 -48.29
N VAL A 211 2.15 -51.65 -47.00
CA VAL A 211 2.60 -52.52 -45.92
C VAL A 211 1.38 -53.02 -45.17
N SER A 212 1.23 -54.34 -45.07
CA SER A 212 0.00 -54.99 -44.63
C SER A 212 -0.21 -55.01 -43.11
N ASP A 213 0.40 -54.06 -42.39
CA ASP A 213 0.48 -54.02 -40.91
C ASP A 213 0.67 -52.59 -40.41
N MET A 214 -0.19 -52.18 -39.47
CA MET A 214 -0.09 -50.88 -38.81
C MET A 214 0.97 -50.82 -37.71
N ASP A 215 1.31 -51.96 -37.11
CA ASP A 215 2.27 -52.05 -36.01
C ASP A 215 3.73 -51.89 -36.48
N ILE A 216 4.00 -51.90 -37.80
CA ILE A 216 5.36 -51.83 -38.37
C ILE A 216 6.21 -50.67 -37.84
N ALA A 217 5.58 -49.54 -37.49
CA ALA A 217 6.26 -48.33 -37.02
C ALA A 217 5.97 -47.96 -35.56
N VAL A 218 5.28 -48.82 -34.80
CA VAL A 218 4.99 -48.54 -33.38
C VAL A 218 6.26 -48.60 -32.54
N ASN A 219 6.25 -47.90 -31.41
CA ASN A 219 7.42 -47.73 -30.54
C ASN A 219 8.09 -49.06 -30.12
N GLU A 220 7.30 -50.13 -29.99
CA GLU A 220 7.76 -51.49 -29.67
C GLU A 220 8.59 -52.13 -30.78
N LEU A 221 8.17 -51.98 -32.04
CA LEU A 221 8.84 -52.56 -33.23
C LEU A 221 9.76 -51.56 -33.94
N PHE A 222 9.80 -50.31 -33.46
CA PHE A 222 10.53 -49.24 -34.11
C PHE A 222 12.01 -49.55 -34.28
N GLU A 223 12.67 -50.09 -33.24
CA GLU A 223 14.10 -50.41 -33.31
C GLU A 223 14.39 -51.57 -34.29
N ASP A 224 13.49 -52.55 -34.36
CA ASP A 224 13.61 -53.69 -35.27
C ASP A 224 13.47 -53.24 -36.75
N ASN A 225 12.65 -52.21 -37.00
CA ASN A 225 12.32 -51.71 -38.34
C ASN A 225 13.01 -50.38 -38.72
N ILE A 226 13.86 -49.83 -37.85
CA ILE A 226 14.43 -48.48 -38.00
C ILE A 226 15.22 -48.30 -39.31
N VAL A 227 15.90 -49.36 -39.77
CA VAL A 227 16.71 -49.34 -41.00
C VAL A 227 15.81 -49.09 -42.21
N PHE A 228 14.65 -49.74 -42.27
CA PHE A 228 13.66 -49.51 -43.32
C PHE A 228 13.08 -48.10 -43.25
N LEU A 229 12.62 -47.70 -42.05
CA LEU A 229 11.97 -46.40 -41.86
C LEU A 229 12.91 -45.22 -42.18
N LYS A 230 14.20 -45.31 -41.81
CA LYS A 230 15.23 -44.32 -42.18
C LYS A 230 15.47 -44.27 -43.69
N LYS A 231 15.44 -45.42 -44.39
CA LYS A 231 15.58 -45.47 -45.85
C LYS A 231 14.40 -44.79 -46.55
N LEU A 232 13.18 -44.93 -46.03
CA LEU A 232 12.01 -44.25 -46.59
C LEU A 232 12.13 -42.71 -46.54
N GLY A 233 12.72 -42.18 -45.47
CA GLY A 233 12.93 -40.74 -45.29
C GLY A 233 14.22 -40.18 -45.87
N TYR A 234 15.08 -40.98 -46.52
CA TYR A 234 16.40 -40.51 -46.93
C TYR A 234 16.31 -39.49 -48.07
N GLY A 235 16.78 -38.26 -47.82
CA GLY A 235 16.79 -37.17 -48.80
C GLY A 235 15.42 -36.53 -49.07
N ARG A 236 14.39 -36.88 -48.29
CA ARG A 236 13.02 -36.37 -48.38
C ARG A 236 12.52 -35.96 -47.01
N GLU A 237 11.62 -34.99 -46.96
CA GLU A 237 10.87 -34.64 -45.76
C GLU A 237 9.83 -35.74 -45.49
N LEU A 238 9.95 -36.37 -44.32
CA LEU A 238 9.04 -37.42 -43.90
C LEU A 238 7.78 -36.79 -43.28
N VAL A 239 6.61 -37.13 -43.81
CA VAL A 239 5.32 -36.65 -43.33
C VAL A 239 4.54 -37.84 -42.79
N LEU A 240 4.13 -37.78 -41.52
CA LEU A 240 3.17 -38.72 -40.95
C LEU A 240 1.77 -38.12 -41.07
N TYR A 241 0.96 -38.70 -41.94
CA TYR A 241 -0.41 -38.29 -42.16
C TYR A 241 -1.34 -38.92 -41.12
N THR A 242 -2.02 -38.12 -40.33
CA THR A 242 -2.81 -38.61 -39.17
C THR A 242 -4.32 -38.45 -39.32
N GLY A 243 -4.79 -37.99 -40.48
CA GLY A 243 -6.22 -37.77 -40.75
C GLY A 243 -7.10 -39.01 -40.56
N TYR A 244 -6.55 -40.21 -40.78
CA TYR A 244 -7.27 -41.48 -40.62
C TYR A 244 -6.95 -42.25 -39.33
N LEU A 245 -6.21 -41.65 -38.39
CA LEU A 245 -5.99 -42.25 -37.07
C LEU A 245 -7.17 -41.97 -36.13
N ASP A 246 -7.44 -42.88 -35.19
CA ASP A 246 -8.45 -42.66 -34.16
C ASP A 246 -7.90 -41.93 -32.93
N LEU A 247 -7.65 -40.64 -33.11
CA LEU A 247 -7.10 -39.77 -32.08
C LEU A 247 -8.17 -39.36 -31.05
N GLY A 248 -7.87 -39.62 -29.77
CA GLY A 248 -8.68 -39.23 -28.62
C GLY A 248 -8.73 -37.72 -28.39
N LEU A 249 -9.54 -37.27 -27.43
CA LEU A 249 -9.72 -35.84 -27.14
C LEU A 249 -8.41 -35.15 -26.73
N LEU A 250 -7.57 -35.81 -25.92
CA LEU A 250 -6.27 -35.30 -25.50
C LEU A 250 -5.33 -35.12 -26.71
N ASP A 251 -5.33 -36.08 -27.65
CA ASP A 251 -4.51 -36.02 -28.87
C ASP A 251 -4.91 -34.86 -29.77
N ARG A 252 -6.22 -34.62 -29.93
CA ARG A 252 -6.74 -33.49 -30.72
C ARG A 252 -6.35 -32.15 -30.10
N LEU A 253 -6.41 -32.02 -28.77
CA LEU A 253 -5.95 -30.82 -28.08
C LEU A 253 -4.45 -30.59 -28.29
N LYS A 254 -3.63 -31.66 -28.20
CA LYS A 254 -2.19 -31.57 -28.49
C LYS A 254 -1.89 -31.21 -29.94
N TYR A 255 -2.67 -31.72 -30.88
CA TYR A 255 -2.60 -31.32 -32.30
C TYR A 255 -2.89 -29.84 -32.48
N GLY A 256 -3.97 -29.32 -31.88
CA GLY A 256 -4.29 -27.89 -31.95
C GLY A 256 -3.18 -27.01 -31.35
N PHE A 257 -2.52 -27.45 -30.27
CA PHE A 257 -1.35 -26.74 -29.73
C PHE A 257 -0.13 -26.81 -30.66
N LEU A 258 0.05 -27.91 -31.40
CA LEU A 258 1.12 -28.05 -32.37
C LEU A 258 0.91 -27.14 -33.59
N GLU A 259 -0.32 -27.05 -34.12
CA GLU A 259 -0.66 -26.12 -35.23
C GLU A 259 -0.45 -24.65 -34.85
N LEU A 260 -0.69 -24.29 -33.58
CA LEU A 260 -0.42 -22.94 -33.07
C LEU A 260 1.08 -22.66 -32.83
N ASN A 261 1.97 -23.58 -33.20
CA ASN A 261 3.42 -23.56 -32.90
C ASN A 261 3.74 -23.42 -31.40
N ILE A 262 2.79 -23.76 -30.53
CA ILE A 262 2.98 -23.72 -29.07
C ILE A 262 3.88 -24.89 -28.62
N ILE A 263 3.86 -26.00 -29.35
CA ILE A 263 4.73 -27.17 -29.12
C ILE A 263 5.90 -27.14 -30.11
N ALA A 264 6.92 -26.35 -29.79
CA ALA A 264 8.16 -26.37 -30.54
C ALA A 264 9.12 -27.45 -29.96
N ARG A 265 9.33 -28.56 -30.69
CA ARG A 265 10.27 -29.62 -30.28
C ARG A 265 11.71 -29.22 -30.61
N TYR A 266 12.27 -28.29 -29.83
CA TYR A 266 13.69 -27.94 -29.92
C TYR A 266 14.47 -28.49 -28.73
N GLY A 267 15.29 -29.50 -29.01
CA GLY A 267 16.17 -30.19 -28.05
C GLY A 267 17.65 -29.84 -28.19
N SER A 268 18.02 -28.81 -28.96
CA SER A 268 19.42 -28.40 -29.07
C SER A 268 19.84 -27.56 -27.86
N MET A 269 21.09 -27.74 -27.42
CA MET A 269 21.66 -27.00 -26.29
C MET A 269 21.66 -25.49 -26.52
N GLU A 270 21.83 -25.04 -27.77
CA GLU A 270 21.85 -23.63 -28.14
C GLU A 270 20.51 -22.95 -27.83
N TYR A 271 19.38 -23.62 -28.13
CA TYR A 271 18.04 -23.12 -27.81
C TYR A 271 17.84 -22.98 -26.29
N LEU A 272 18.29 -23.96 -25.50
CA LEU A 272 18.19 -23.89 -24.03
C LEU A 272 18.94 -22.68 -23.44
N PHE A 273 20.12 -22.33 -24.00
CA PHE A 273 20.88 -21.15 -23.56
C PHE A 273 20.19 -19.84 -23.98
N ILE A 274 19.64 -19.78 -25.20
CA ILE A 274 18.86 -18.62 -25.67
C ILE A 274 17.64 -18.41 -24.76
N GLU A 275 16.93 -19.48 -24.43
CA GLU A 275 15.77 -19.44 -23.55
C GLU A 275 16.13 -18.98 -22.13
N LEU A 276 17.23 -19.48 -21.55
CA LEU A 276 17.76 -18.98 -20.29
C LEU A 276 18.03 -17.47 -20.33
N MET A 277 18.62 -16.95 -21.41
CA MET A 277 18.89 -15.52 -21.55
C MET A 277 17.60 -14.69 -21.66
N LEU A 278 16.58 -15.20 -22.35
CA LEU A 278 15.26 -14.58 -22.43
C LEU A 278 14.56 -14.55 -21.06
N ILE A 279 14.52 -15.69 -20.36
CA ILE A 279 13.97 -15.79 -19.00
C ILE A 279 14.68 -14.79 -18.08
N LEU A 280 16.01 -14.78 -18.09
CA LEU A 280 16.81 -13.89 -17.25
C LEU A 280 16.55 -12.42 -17.56
N SER A 281 16.46 -12.05 -18.84
CA SER A 281 16.16 -10.68 -19.29
C SER A 281 14.81 -10.19 -18.77
N ILE A 282 13.75 -10.99 -18.95
CA ILE A 282 12.39 -10.67 -18.49
C ILE A 282 12.38 -10.49 -16.97
N LEU A 283 12.97 -11.44 -16.23
CA LEU A 283 12.98 -11.38 -14.77
C LEU A 283 13.84 -10.22 -14.25
N MET A 284 14.97 -9.91 -14.90
CA MET A 284 15.77 -8.74 -14.56
C MET A 284 15.01 -7.43 -14.81
N MET A 285 14.25 -7.33 -15.90
CA MET A 285 13.40 -6.16 -16.17
C MET A 285 12.35 -5.97 -15.07
N MET A 286 11.70 -7.06 -14.65
CA MET A 286 10.73 -7.05 -13.54
C MET A 286 11.38 -6.59 -12.22
N SER A 287 12.55 -7.15 -11.87
CA SER A 287 13.30 -6.77 -10.67
C SER A 287 13.95 -5.38 -10.76
N TYR A 288 14.15 -4.83 -11.97
CA TYR A 288 14.64 -3.46 -12.15
C TYR A 288 13.55 -2.43 -11.85
N SER A 289 12.33 -2.69 -12.33
CA SER A 289 11.16 -1.83 -12.09
C SER A 289 10.77 -1.74 -10.61
N SER A 290 11.22 -2.69 -9.78
CA SER A 290 10.87 -2.74 -8.37
C SER A 290 11.90 -1.98 -7.50
N LYS A 291 11.46 -0.93 -6.80
CA LYS A 291 12.35 0.01 -6.06
C LYS A 291 13.00 -0.65 -4.82
N ARG A 292 14.35 -0.65 -4.75
CA ARG A 292 15.20 -0.98 -3.58
C ARG A 292 14.62 -2.04 -2.63
N GLU A 293 14.68 -3.30 -3.06
CA GLU A 293 14.23 -4.47 -2.30
C GLU A 293 15.41 -5.07 -1.53
N LEU A 294 15.26 -5.19 -0.21
CA LEU A 294 16.22 -5.87 0.67
C LEU A 294 15.60 -7.22 1.06
N TYR A 295 15.93 -8.25 0.28
CA TYR A 295 15.55 -9.64 0.52
C TYR A 295 16.21 -10.21 1.79
N ASP A 296 15.57 -11.21 2.43
CA ASP A 296 16.20 -11.90 3.57
C ASP A 296 17.41 -12.75 3.12
N ARG A 297 18.54 -12.52 3.78
CA ARG A 297 19.84 -13.10 3.41
C ARG A 297 19.90 -14.60 3.70
N ARG A 298 19.24 -15.07 4.76
CA ARG A 298 19.35 -16.47 5.20
C ARG A 298 18.55 -17.42 4.30
N SER A 299 17.32 -17.06 3.94
CA SER A 299 16.47 -17.85 3.04
C SER A 299 17.04 -17.92 1.62
N SER A 300 17.59 -16.80 1.14
CA SER A 300 18.24 -16.73 -0.18
C SER A 300 19.45 -17.66 -0.28
N LEU A 301 20.20 -17.85 0.81
CA LEU A 301 21.38 -18.71 0.86
C LEU A 301 21.00 -20.20 0.75
N ILE A 302 19.93 -20.64 1.42
CA ILE A 302 19.43 -22.02 1.33
C ILE A 302 19.00 -22.33 -0.10
N SER A 303 18.26 -21.40 -0.72
CA SER A 303 17.81 -21.53 -2.11
C SER A 303 18.99 -21.59 -3.10
N LEU A 304 20.06 -20.82 -2.83
CA LEU A 304 21.29 -20.79 -3.60
C LEU A 304 22.06 -22.13 -3.51
N VAL A 305 22.21 -22.69 -2.31
CA VAL A 305 22.88 -24.00 -2.14
C VAL A 305 22.08 -25.09 -2.87
N TYR A 306 20.76 -25.06 -2.76
CA TYR A 306 19.90 -26.04 -3.42
C TYR A 306 20.02 -26.01 -4.95
N ILE A 307 19.97 -24.82 -5.56
CA ILE A 307 20.07 -24.71 -7.03
C ILE A 307 21.43 -25.15 -7.57
N ILE A 308 22.52 -24.94 -6.82
CA ILE A 308 23.87 -25.42 -7.20
C ILE A 308 23.90 -26.96 -7.20
N LEU A 309 23.41 -27.58 -6.11
CA LEU A 309 23.33 -29.04 -6.02
C LEU A 309 22.44 -29.63 -7.12
N TYR A 310 21.32 -28.96 -7.42
CA TYR A 310 20.41 -29.36 -8.49
C TYR A 310 21.09 -29.32 -9.86
N GLY A 311 21.82 -28.26 -10.18
CA GLY A 311 22.56 -28.14 -11.44
C GLY A 311 23.68 -29.18 -11.59
N ILE A 312 24.43 -29.46 -10.51
CA ILE A 312 25.45 -30.52 -10.49
C ILE A 312 24.82 -31.89 -10.76
N TYR A 313 23.70 -32.19 -10.11
CA TYR A 313 22.99 -33.46 -10.31
C TYR A 313 22.54 -33.65 -11.77
N VAL A 314 21.92 -32.64 -12.37
CA VAL A 314 21.46 -32.70 -13.78
C VAL A 314 22.65 -32.87 -14.73
N SER A 315 23.76 -32.16 -14.50
CA SER A 315 24.97 -32.29 -15.32
C SER A 315 25.57 -33.70 -15.26
N LEU A 316 25.59 -34.33 -14.08
CA LEU A 316 26.08 -35.69 -13.91
C LEU A 316 25.18 -36.72 -14.60
N LEU A 317 23.85 -36.57 -14.50
CA LEU A 317 22.90 -37.52 -15.09
C LEU A 317 22.96 -37.50 -16.63
N MET A 318 23.07 -36.30 -17.23
CA MET A 318 23.20 -36.14 -18.68
C MET A 318 24.61 -36.38 -19.21
N LYS A 319 25.60 -36.61 -18.32
CA LYS A 319 27.04 -36.71 -18.65
C LYS A 319 27.53 -35.52 -19.49
N ASN A 320 26.99 -34.33 -19.25
CA ASN A 320 27.31 -33.12 -20.00
C ASN A 320 27.73 -31.99 -19.07
N MET A 321 29.03 -31.68 -19.07
CA MET A 321 29.64 -30.65 -18.21
C MET A 321 29.26 -29.22 -18.62
N ILE A 322 28.79 -29.00 -19.85
CA ILE A 322 28.37 -27.67 -20.35
C ILE A 322 27.21 -27.11 -19.52
N LEU A 323 26.39 -27.98 -18.92
CA LEU A 323 25.25 -27.62 -18.07
C LEU A 323 25.63 -26.95 -16.73
N LEU A 324 26.92 -26.94 -16.38
CA LEU A 324 27.43 -26.21 -15.21
C LEU A 324 27.67 -24.71 -15.50
N ILE A 325 27.85 -24.32 -16.76
CA ILE A 325 28.15 -22.93 -17.15
C ILE A 325 27.10 -21.94 -16.63
N PRO A 326 25.79 -22.20 -16.73
CA PRO A 326 24.74 -21.30 -16.18
C PRO A 326 24.88 -20.97 -14.69
N LEU A 327 25.46 -21.86 -13.87
CA LEU A 327 25.65 -21.59 -12.43
C LEU A 327 26.57 -20.38 -12.18
N SER A 328 27.44 -20.03 -13.13
CA SER A 328 28.33 -18.86 -13.03
C SER A 328 27.56 -17.54 -12.83
N ILE A 329 26.31 -17.45 -13.28
CA ILE A 329 25.45 -16.27 -13.10
C ILE A 329 25.24 -15.96 -11.61
N LEU A 330 25.25 -16.97 -10.74
CA LEU A 330 25.08 -16.82 -9.29
C LEU A 330 26.28 -16.14 -8.60
N ILE A 331 27.43 -16.04 -9.27
CA ILE A 331 28.63 -15.35 -8.75
C ILE A 331 28.46 -13.82 -8.85
N ILE A 332 27.70 -13.33 -9.84
CA ILE A 332 27.54 -11.90 -10.15
C ILE A 332 27.03 -11.07 -8.94
N PRO A 333 26.00 -11.52 -8.18
CA PRO A 333 25.55 -10.85 -6.96
C PRO A 333 26.58 -10.75 -5.83
N TYR A 334 27.58 -11.64 -5.81
CA TYR A 334 28.64 -11.63 -4.81
C TYR A 334 29.69 -10.57 -5.13
N VAL A 335 29.99 -10.39 -6.42
CA VAL A 335 30.93 -9.38 -6.93
C VAL A 335 30.37 -7.96 -6.79
N SER A 336 29.06 -7.75 -7.01
CA SER A 336 28.43 -6.42 -6.91
C SER A 336 27.24 -6.40 -5.96
N SER A 337 27.35 -5.62 -4.88
CA SER A 337 26.28 -5.45 -3.90
C SER A 337 24.99 -4.87 -4.51
N LYS A 338 25.08 -4.09 -5.60
CA LYS A 338 23.93 -3.53 -6.33
C LYS A 338 23.13 -4.59 -7.09
N LEU A 339 23.77 -5.68 -7.50
CA LEU A 339 23.13 -6.76 -8.28
C LEU A 339 22.47 -7.82 -7.39
N ARG A 340 22.63 -7.74 -6.07
CA ARG A 340 22.02 -8.68 -5.11
C ARG A 340 20.50 -8.75 -5.18
N LYS A 341 19.84 -7.67 -5.61
CA LYS A 341 18.39 -7.66 -5.80
C LYS A 341 17.90 -8.60 -6.92
N PHE A 342 18.78 -9.02 -7.83
CA PHE A 342 18.43 -9.93 -8.92
C PHE A 342 18.62 -11.41 -8.55
N LEU A 343 19.17 -11.72 -7.37
CA LEU A 343 19.49 -13.08 -6.98
C LEU A 343 18.26 -14.02 -6.97
N PRO A 344 17.08 -13.63 -6.43
CA PRO A 344 15.90 -14.50 -6.47
C PRO A 344 15.46 -14.83 -7.91
N SER A 345 15.54 -13.85 -8.80
CA SER A 345 15.26 -13.99 -10.24
C SER A 345 16.24 -14.94 -10.94
N MET A 346 17.54 -14.87 -10.60
CA MET A 346 18.56 -15.79 -11.12
C MET A 346 18.33 -17.24 -10.64
N ILE A 347 17.92 -17.42 -9.38
CA ILE A 347 17.59 -18.74 -8.84
C ILE A 347 16.36 -19.32 -9.56
N LEU A 348 15.32 -18.51 -9.77
CA LEU A 348 14.13 -18.91 -10.52
C LEU A 348 14.47 -19.30 -11.96
N SER A 349 15.26 -18.49 -12.68
CA SER A 349 15.63 -18.77 -14.07
C SER A 349 16.44 -20.06 -14.21
N LEU A 350 17.41 -20.28 -13.32
CA LEU A 350 18.22 -21.50 -13.33
C LEU A 350 17.39 -22.73 -12.99
N GLY A 351 16.46 -22.61 -12.03
CA GLY A 351 15.57 -23.71 -11.70
C GLY A 351 14.72 -24.14 -12.89
N ILE A 352 14.17 -23.19 -13.65
CA ILE A 352 13.42 -23.47 -14.88
C ILE A 352 14.34 -24.10 -15.94
N PHE A 353 15.53 -23.52 -16.17
CA PHE A 353 16.50 -24.05 -17.13
C PHE A 353 16.87 -25.52 -16.87
N TYR A 354 17.12 -25.92 -15.62
CA TYR A 354 17.47 -27.31 -15.30
C TYR A 354 16.31 -28.29 -15.48
N VAL A 355 15.07 -27.85 -15.26
CA VAL A 355 13.88 -28.65 -15.58
C VAL A 355 13.76 -28.86 -17.10
N LEU A 356 13.98 -27.80 -17.88
CA LEU A 356 13.90 -27.85 -19.34
C LEU A 356 15.03 -28.68 -19.96
N SER A 357 16.23 -28.63 -19.37
CA SER A 357 17.37 -29.44 -19.78
C SER A 357 17.14 -30.93 -19.57
N LEU A 358 16.50 -31.32 -18.47
CA LEU A 358 16.23 -32.71 -18.14
C LEU A 358 14.86 -32.83 -17.47
N TRP A 359 13.86 -33.16 -18.29
CA TRP A 359 12.48 -33.24 -17.83
C TRP A 359 12.26 -34.22 -16.66
N ASN A 360 13.00 -35.33 -16.65
CA ASN A 360 12.95 -36.33 -15.58
C ASN A 360 13.41 -35.77 -14.22
N ALA A 361 14.10 -34.62 -14.20
CA ALA A 361 14.52 -33.93 -12.99
C ALA A 361 13.44 -32.99 -12.41
N LEU A 362 12.25 -32.93 -13.02
CA LEU A 362 11.11 -32.14 -12.53
C LEU A 362 10.77 -32.36 -11.03
N PRO A 363 10.83 -33.58 -10.46
CA PRO A 363 10.57 -33.76 -9.03
C PRO A 363 11.53 -32.99 -8.12
N LEU A 364 12.76 -32.73 -8.56
CA LEU A 364 13.75 -31.93 -7.84
C LEU A 364 13.48 -30.43 -7.93
N TYR A 365 12.62 -29.98 -8.85
CA TYR A 365 12.19 -28.59 -8.88
C TYR A 365 11.15 -28.27 -7.81
N ILE A 366 10.38 -29.26 -7.36
CA ILE A 366 9.31 -29.06 -6.37
C ILE A 366 9.86 -28.45 -5.06
N PRO A 367 10.93 -28.99 -4.42
CA PRO A 367 11.49 -28.36 -3.23
C PRO A 367 12.00 -26.94 -3.47
N LEU A 368 12.60 -26.67 -4.63
CA LEU A 368 13.01 -25.32 -5.02
C LEU A 368 11.80 -24.38 -5.13
N ALA A 369 10.69 -24.83 -5.71
CA ALA A 369 9.46 -24.07 -5.81
C ALA A 369 8.87 -23.68 -4.45
N PHE A 370 9.03 -24.50 -3.41
CA PHE A 370 8.68 -24.14 -2.04
C PHE A 370 9.69 -23.18 -1.38
N LEU A 371 10.96 -23.20 -1.78
CA LEU A 371 11.99 -22.27 -1.30
C LEU A 371 11.91 -20.89 -1.97
N LEU A 372 11.46 -20.82 -3.22
CA LEU A 372 11.38 -19.58 -4.01
C LEU A 372 10.60 -18.46 -3.32
N PRO A 373 9.40 -18.68 -2.72
CA PRO A 373 8.71 -17.65 -1.94
C PRO A 373 9.59 -17.04 -0.84
N PHE A 374 10.42 -17.85 -0.18
CA PHE A 374 11.35 -17.36 0.85
C PHE A 374 12.53 -16.58 0.26
N ALA A 375 12.99 -16.92 -0.94
CA ALA A 375 14.00 -16.13 -1.67
C ALA A 375 13.46 -14.76 -2.09
N PHE A 376 12.20 -14.71 -2.51
CA PHE A 376 11.46 -13.48 -2.83
C PHE A 376 10.86 -12.80 -1.58
N SER A 377 11.20 -13.26 -0.38
CA SER A 377 10.67 -12.70 0.86
C SER A 377 11.24 -11.30 1.10
N GLU A 378 10.33 -10.35 1.19
CA GLU A 378 10.63 -8.97 1.57
C GLU A 378 10.09 -8.63 2.95
N LYS A 379 10.73 -7.64 3.58
CA LYS A 379 10.05 -6.92 4.65
C LYS A 379 8.76 -6.35 4.08
N PRO A 380 7.59 -6.64 4.67
CA PRO A 380 6.31 -6.41 4.01
C PRO A 380 6.19 -4.94 3.63
N ARG A 381 6.13 -4.69 2.32
CA ARG A 381 5.75 -3.38 1.79
C ARG A 381 4.33 -3.08 2.23
N ILE A 382 4.15 -1.93 2.85
CA ILE A 382 2.91 -1.49 3.51
C ILE A 382 1.96 -0.86 2.46
N GLU A 383 1.99 -1.38 1.23
CA GLU A 383 1.21 -0.87 0.11
C GLU A 383 0.15 -1.91 -0.29
N GLY A 384 -1.06 -1.43 -0.58
CA GLY A 384 -2.19 -2.26 -0.98
C GLY A 384 -3.20 -2.53 0.14
N SER A 385 -4.28 -3.22 -0.24
CA SER A 385 -5.44 -3.47 0.62
C SER A 385 -5.19 -4.54 1.67
N LEU A 386 -5.61 -4.32 2.91
CA LEU A 386 -5.59 -5.33 3.99
C LEU A 386 -6.58 -6.50 3.76
N THR A 387 -7.48 -6.39 2.77
CA THR A 387 -8.54 -7.38 2.54
C THR A 387 -8.12 -8.57 1.68
N MET A 388 -6.98 -8.49 0.98
CA MET A 388 -6.51 -9.56 0.10
C MET A 388 -5.66 -10.55 0.92
N PHE A 389 -5.93 -11.86 0.85
CA PHE A 389 -5.18 -12.83 1.66
C PHE A 389 -3.71 -13.02 1.22
N ILE A 390 -3.41 -12.82 -0.07
CA ILE A 390 -2.05 -12.96 -0.60
C ILE A 390 -1.17 -11.82 -0.09
N GLY A 391 -0.05 -12.18 0.52
CA GLY A 391 0.94 -11.25 1.04
C GLY A 391 1.84 -10.64 -0.05
N PRO A 392 2.63 -9.61 0.29
CA PRO A 392 3.45 -8.87 -0.67
C PRO A 392 4.52 -9.72 -1.36
N SER A 393 5.18 -10.63 -0.63
CA SER A 393 6.24 -11.50 -1.17
C SER A 393 5.67 -12.54 -2.15
N SER A 394 4.55 -13.17 -1.79
CA SER A 394 3.81 -14.06 -2.68
C SER A 394 3.35 -13.33 -3.95
N LEU A 395 2.80 -12.11 -3.80
CA LEU A 395 2.37 -11.29 -4.92
C LEU A 395 3.54 -10.91 -5.84
N LEU A 396 4.72 -10.63 -5.28
CA LEU A 396 5.93 -10.33 -6.04
C LEU A 396 6.37 -11.53 -6.88
N LEU A 397 6.43 -12.72 -6.29
CA LEU A 397 6.77 -13.95 -7.01
C LEU A 397 5.76 -14.25 -8.12
N ILE A 398 4.46 -14.13 -7.83
CA ILE A 398 3.40 -14.32 -8.84
C ILE A 398 3.61 -13.37 -10.03
N LYS A 399 3.94 -12.09 -9.79
CA LYS A 399 4.23 -11.14 -10.88
C LYS A 399 5.42 -11.58 -11.75
N HIS A 400 6.49 -12.06 -11.14
CA HIS A 400 7.68 -12.53 -11.87
C HIS A 400 7.36 -13.78 -12.71
N VAL A 401 6.64 -14.74 -12.13
CA VAL A 401 6.28 -15.99 -12.79
C VAL A 401 5.26 -15.76 -13.92
N VAL A 402 4.27 -14.88 -13.71
CA VAL A 402 3.28 -14.51 -14.74
C VAL A 402 3.93 -13.80 -15.93
N ALA A 403 4.98 -13.01 -15.71
CA ALA A 403 5.72 -12.36 -16.80
C ALA A 403 6.38 -13.39 -17.75
N LEU A 404 6.67 -14.60 -17.27
CA LEU A 404 7.23 -15.68 -18.08
C LEU A 404 6.20 -16.38 -18.97
N LEU A 405 4.89 -16.11 -18.82
CA LEU A 405 3.86 -16.69 -19.70
C LEU A 405 4.05 -16.30 -21.17
N VAL A 406 4.69 -15.15 -21.46
CA VAL A 406 4.99 -14.77 -22.86
C VAL A 406 5.92 -15.80 -23.52
N LEU A 407 6.78 -16.47 -22.76
CA LEU A 407 7.70 -17.48 -23.28
C LEU A 407 7.01 -18.81 -23.58
N THR A 408 5.76 -19.02 -23.17
CA THR A 408 5.03 -20.25 -23.54
C THR A 408 4.67 -20.29 -25.03
N LEU A 409 4.78 -19.15 -25.73
CA LEU A 409 4.72 -19.09 -27.19
C LEU A 409 5.98 -19.64 -27.86
N ILE A 410 7.10 -19.75 -27.11
CA ILE A 410 8.39 -20.24 -27.59
C ILE A 410 8.59 -21.69 -27.11
N ASP A 411 8.40 -21.94 -25.81
CA ASP A 411 8.45 -23.29 -25.23
C ASP A 411 7.33 -23.47 -24.19
N VAL A 412 6.38 -24.32 -24.52
CA VAL A 412 5.25 -24.67 -23.63
C VAL A 412 5.67 -25.41 -22.37
N ARG A 413 6.85 -26.06 -22.35
CA ARG A 413 7.33 -26.80 -21.18
C ARG A 413 7.56 -25.90 -19.97
N ILE A 414 7.83 -24.61 -20.17
CA ILE A 414 7.95 -23.58 -19.11
C ILE A 414 6.67 -23.48 -18.27
N LEU A 415 5.51 -23.84 -18.84
CA LEU A 415 4.24 -23.74 -18.16
C LEU A 415 4.16 -24.62 -16.91
N VAL A 416 4.85 -25.77 -16.90
CA VAL A 416 4.88 -26.68 -15.75
C VAL A 416 5.63 -26.08 -14.55
N PRO A 417 6.90 -25.63 -14.66
CA PRO A 417 7.56 -24.98 -13.54
C PRO A 417 6.84 -23.70 -13.10
N ILE A 418 6.24 -22.93 -14.03
CA ILE A 418 5.34 -21.81 -13.70
C ILE A 418 4.20 -22.29 -12.79
N ALA A 419 3.48 -23.34 -13.19
CA ALA A 419 2.34 -23.87 -12.44
C ALA A 419 2.78 -24.39 -11.05
N ILE A 420 3.89 -25.11 -10.96
CA ILE A 420 4.42 -25.62 -9.68
C ILE A 420 4.72 -24.47 -8.72
N VAL A 421 5.38 -23.40 -9.19
CA VAL A 421 5.69 -22.24 -8.34
C VAL A 421 4.42 -21.52 -7.88
N LEU A 422 3.44 -21.35 -8.76
CA LEU A 422 2.15 -20.74 -8.40
C LEU A 422 1.39 -21.57 -7.36
N ILE A 423 1.37 -22.89 -7.52
CA ILE A 423 0.74 -23.82 -6.55
C ILE A 423 1.48 -23.78 -5.21
N SER A 424 2.82 -23.88 -5.19
CA SER A 424 3.62 -23.78 -3.96
C SER A 424 3.40 -22.45 -3.24
N CYS A 425 3.33 -21.34 -3.98
CA CYS A 425 3.05 -20.02 -3.45
C CYS A 425 1.64 -19.93 -2.83
N LEU A 426 0.64 -20.51 -3.49
CA LEU A 426 -0.74 -20.57 -2.99
C LEU A 426 -0.84 -21.39 -1.71
N ILE A 427 -0.23 -22.58 -1.68
CA ILE A 427 -0.20 -23.47 -0.50
C ILE A 427 0.40 -22.75 0.71
N LEU A 428 1.57 -22.12 0.53
CA LEU A 428 2.21 -21.35 1.61
C LEU A 428 1.36 -20.16 2.06
N SER A 429 0.75 -19.44 1.12
CA SER A 429 -0.13 -18.30 1.44
C SER A 429 -1.35 -18.73 2.24
N ILE A 430 -1.96 -19.88 1.93
CA ILE A 430 -3.09 -20.46 2.67
C ILE A 430 -2.64 -20.94 4.05
N LEU A 431 -1.53 -21.67 4.14
CA LEU A 431 -0.99 -22.17 5.41
C LEU A 431 -0.76 -21.02 6.40
N TYR A 432 -0.08 -19.96 5.95
CA TYR A 432 0.16 -18.79 6.79
C TYR A 432 -1.11 -17.98 7.05
N PHE A 433 -2.10 -17.99 6.15
CA PHE A 433 -3.41 -17.37 6.41
C PHE A 433 -4.15 -18.04 7.57
N ILE A 434 -4.04 -19.36 7.68
CA ILE A 434 -4.58 -20.15 8.80
C ILE A 434 -3.82 -19.83 10.08
N ILE A 435 -2.49 -19.73 10.04
CA ILE A 435 -1.68 -19.35 11.21
C ILE A 435 -2.08 -17.95 11.72
N LEU A 436 -2.28 -17.00 10.82
CA LEU A 436 -2.71 -15.63 11.17
C LEU A 436 -4.13 -15.59 11.76
N SER A 437 -4.93 -16.66 11.62
CA SER A 437 -6.29 -16.74 12.19
C SER A 437 -6.30 -16.83 13.72
N TYR A 438 -5.22 -17.32 14.32
CA TYR A 438 -5.09 -17.49 15.77
C TYR A 438 -4.68 -16.21 16.50
N VAL A 439 -4.34 -15.14 15.76
CA VAL A 439 -3.93 -13.86 16.35
C VAL A 439 -5.13 -13.15 16.93
N LYS A 440 -5.08 -12.84 18.23
CA LYS A 440 -6.13 -12.08 18.92
C LYS A 440 -5.69 -10.63 19.13
N ILE A 441 -6.63 -9.71 18.92
CA ILE A 441 -6.42 -8.29 19.19
C ILE A 441 -7.56 -7.77 20.04
N GLU A 442 -7.19 -7.13 21.15
CA GLU A 442 -8.12 -6.53 22.10
C GLU A 442 -7.81 -5.04 22.26
N ALA A 443 -8.85 -4.23 22.43
CA ALA A 443 -8.67 -2.81 22.73
C ALA A 443 -8.27 -2.66 24.20
N LEU A 444 -7.12 -2.05 24.45
CA LEU A 444 -6.60 -1.85 25.80
C LEU A 444 -7.04 -0.48 26.35
N SER A 445 -6.76 0.58 25.58
CA SER A 445 -7.06 1.95 25.97
C SER A 445 -7.53 2.74 24.75
N ILE A 446 -8.78 3.18 24.79
CA ILE A 446 -9.39 4.03 23.78
C ILE A 446 -9.72 5.37 24.45
N PRO A 447 -9.17 6.50 23.96
CA PRO A 447 -9.44 7.79 24.58
C PRO A 447 -10.86 8.27 24.25
N ASP A 448 -11.74 8.34 25.24
CA ASP A 448 -13.09 8.90 25.07
C ASP A 448 -13.08 10.43 24.86
N LYS A 449 -12.10 11.11 25.47
CA LYS A 449 -11.91 12.56 25.39
C LYS A 449 -10.47 12.89 25.05
N VAL A 450 -10.28 13.67 23.98
CA VAL A 450 -8.96 14.08 23.49
C VAL A 450 -8.83 15.60 23.59
N PRO A 451 -7.77 16.13 24.22
CA PRO A 451 -7.54 17.58 24.22
C PRO A 451 -7.19 18.07 22.80
N LEU A 452 -7.80 19.19 22.38
CA LEU A 452 -7.53 19.83 21.10
C LEU A 452 -6.02 20.05 20.90
N GLY A 453 -5.49 19.65 19.74
CA GLY A 453 -4.08 19.83 19.38
C GLY A 453 -3.06 18.98 20.16
N ARG A 454 -3.50 18.06 21.03
CA ARG A 454 -2.60 17.11 21.70
C ARG A 454 -2.64 15.73 21.04
N SER A 455 -1.49 15.07 20.98
CA SER A 455 -1.39 13.68 20.54
C SER A 455 -2.10 12.76 21.53
N ALA A 456 -3.14 12.08 21.07
CA ALA A 456 -3.73 10.94 21.77
C ALA A 456 -3.55 9.69 20.93
N HIS A 457 -3.43 8.55 21.58
CA HIS A 457 -3.22 7.26 20.93
C HIS A 457 -4.32 6.29 21.34
N ALA A 458 -4.83 5.53 20.37
CA ALA A 458 -5.62 4.35 20.64
C ALA A 458 -4.67 3.15 20.76
N GLU A 459 -4.73 2.43 21.87
CA GLU A 459 -3.84 1.32 22.20
C GLU A 459 -4.57 -0.02 22.12
N PHE A 460 -3.93 -0.98 21.45
CA PHE A 460 -4.44 -2.32 21.23
C PHE A 460 -3.42 -3.34 21.72
N MET A 461 -3.89 -4.33 22.49
CA MET A 461 -3.10 -5.49 22.89
C MET A 461 -3.17 -6.53 21.78
N VAL A 462 -2.02 -6.92 21.26
CA VAL A 462 -1.90 -7.99 20.27
C VAL A 462 -1.34 -9.21 20.97
N VAL A 463 -2.04 -10.33 20.93
CA VAL A 463 -1.59 -11.61 21.47
C VAL A 463 -1.21 -12.52 20.31
N THR A 464 0.07 -12.89 20.25
CA THR A 464 0.63 -13.77 19.20
C THR A 464 1.71 -14.69 19.77
N GLU A 465 1.74 -15.92 19.26
CA GLU A 465 2.78 -16.92 19.54
C GLU A 465 3.88 -16.94 18.46
N LYS A 466 3.63 -16.28 17.33
CA LYS A 466 4.54 -16.26 16.17
C LYS A 466 4.92 -14.83 15.80
N PRO A 467 6.14 -14.63 15.27
CA PRO A 467 6.58 -13.31 14.83
C PRO A 467 5.79 -12.84 13.61
N LEU A 468 5.25 -11.64 13.69
CA LEU A 468 4.40 -11.06 12.65
C LEU A 468 4.50 -9.52 12.62
N TYR A 469 3.95 -8.94 11.56
CA TYR A 469 3.76 -7.51 11.44
C TYR A 469 2.29 -7.15 11.63
N VAL A 470 2.01 -6.17 12.48
CA VAL A 470 0.68 -5.61 12.70
C VAL A 470 0.59 -4.26 11.99
N VAL A 471 -0.45 -4.08 11.19
CA VAL A 471 -0.73 -2.85 10.45
C VAL A 471 -2.03 -2.28 10.96
N LEU A 472 -1.96 -1.05 11.48
CA LEU A 472 -3.12 -0.26 11.86
C LEU A 472 -3.37 0.77 10.75
N GLU A 473 -4.55 0.73 10.14
CA GLU A 473 -4.96 1.63 9.08
C GLU A 473 -6.20 2.42 9.50
N ARG A 474 -6.09 3.75 9.50
CA ARG A 474 -7.19 4.68 9.80
C ARG A 474 -7.99 4.98 8.53
N SER A 475 -9.24 5.41 8.69
CA SER A 475 -10.18 5.73 7.60
C SER A 475 -9.70 6.79 6.59
N ASP A 476 -8.76 7.64 6.98
CA ASP A 476 -8.15 8.68 6.12
C ASP A 476 -6.87 8.20 5.41
N GLY A 477 -6.55 6.90 5.53
CA GLY A 477 -5.36 6.30 4.91
C GLY A 477 -4.09 6.37 5.75
N PHE A 478 -4.12 6.96 6.96
CA PHE A 478 -2.96 6.94 7.84
C PHE A 478 -2.65 5.52 8.33
N ARG A 479 -1.41 5.06 8.11
CA ARG A 479 -0.97 3.69 8.42
C ARG A 479 0.22 3.67 9.35
N LYS A 480 0.21 2.77 10.33
CA LYS A 480 1.33 2.53 11.26
C LYS A 480 1.59 1.04 11.40
N VAL A 481 2.87 0.65 11.37
CA VAL A 481 3.27 -0.75 11.31
C VAL A 481 4.19 -1.11 12.46
N PHE A 482 3.91 -2.25 13.06
CA PHE A 482 4.61 -2.75 14.24
C PHE A 482 5.11 -4.17 14.00
N TRP A 483 6.38 -4.39 14.29
CA TRP A 483 6.93 -5.74 14.42
C TRP A 483 6.65 -6.28 15.82
N ARG A 484 6.11 -7.50 15.92
CA ARG A 484 5.83 -8.17 17.19
C ARG A 484 6.24 -9.64 17.12
N SER A 485 7.14 -10.04 18.01
CA SER A 485 7.57 -11.44 18.20
C SER A 485 6.79 -12.17 19.30
N ILE A 486 6.19 -11.43 20.22
CA ILE A 486 5.41 -11.87 21.37
C ILE A 486 4.28 -10.87 21.61
N ALA A 487 3.39 -11.20 22.54
CA ALA A 487 2.31 -10.31 22.94
C ALA A 487 2.83 -8.91 23.30
N GLY A 488 2.10 -7.87 22.87
CA GLY A 488 2.52 -6.50 23.13
C GLY A 488 1.52 -5.46 22.64
N VAL A 489 1.72 -4.23 23.09
CA VAL A 489 0.83 -3.10 22.80
C VAL A 489 1.25 -2.43 21.48
N VAL A 490 0.28 -2.16 20.62
CA VAL A 490 0.44 -1.34 19.41
C VAL A 490 -0.48 -0.12 19.50
N SER A 491 -0.06 1.00 18.94
CA SER A 491 -0.80 2.25 19.09
C SER A 491 -0.88 3.06 17.80
N ILE A 492 -1.97 3.76 17.60
CA ILE A 492 -2.19 4.63 16.43
C ILE A 492 -2.73 5.97 16.87
N ASP A 493 -2.32 7.02 16.15
CA ASP A 493 -2.59 8.40 16.52
C ASP A 493 -4.03 8.77 16.16
N VAL A 494 -4.71 9.42 17.11
CA VAL A 494 -6.10 9.86 16.98
C VAL A 494 -6.10 11.35 16.62
N PRO A 495 -6.77 11.75 15.51
CA PRO A 495 -6.73 13.14 15.05
C PRO A 495 -7.50 14.06 16.01
N ALA A 496 -6.94 15.24 16.30
CA ALA A 496 -7.43 16.15 17.32
C ALA A 496 -7.45 17.62 16.84
N ASP A 497 -7.78 17.82 15.57
CA ASP A 497 -7.58 19.11 14.89
C ASP A 497 -8.78 20.07 15.06
N HIS A 498 -9.97 19.53 15.30
CA HIS A 498 -11.22 20.29 15.47
C HIS A 498 -12.01 19.83 16.69
N VAL A 499 -12.69 20.76 17.35
CA VAL A 499 -13.55 20.50 18.52
C VAL A 499 -14.85 19.83 18.07
N GLY A 500 -15.27 18.79 18.79
CA GLY A 500 -16.53 18.10 18.52
C GLY A 500 -16.45 16.58 18.67
N ILE A 501 -17.52 15.91 18.27
CA ILE A 501 -17.59 14.44 18.23
C ILE A 501 -16.96 13.97 16.93
N HIS A 502 -15.99 13.06 17.04
CA HIS A 502 -15.33 12.43 15.91
C HIS A 502 -15.60 10.93 15.90
N ILE A 503 -15.73 10.39 14.70
CA ILE A 503 -15.90 8.95 14.45
C ILE A 503 -14.86 8.55 13.42
N ILE A 504 -13.96 7.64 13.80
CA ILE A 504 -12.95 7.09 12.91
C ILE A 504 -13.03 5.56 12.92
N SER A 505 -12.75 4.93 11.80
CA SER A 505 -12.58 3.47 11.74
C SER A 505 -11.10 3.13 11.65
N ILE A 506 -10.67 2.15 12.44
CA ILE A 506 -9.31 1.62 12.43
C ILE A 506 -9.37 0.14 12.04
N SER A 507 -8.88 -0.14 10.84
CA SER A 507 -8.74 -1.49 10.30
C SER A 507 -7.41 -2.08 10.75
N MET A 508 -7.45 -3.29 11.28
CA MET A 508 -6.27 -3.97 11.82
C MET A 508 -5.94 -5.17 10.94
N GLY A 509 -4.85 -5.02 10.20
CA GLY A 509 -4.26 -6.09 9.40
C GLY A 509 -3.08 -6.72 10.10
N VAL A 510 -2.86 -8.00 9.83
CA VAL A 510 -1.62 -8.70 10.20
C VAL A 510 -1.00 -9.33 8.98
N PHE A 511 0.33 -9.33 8.94
CA PHE A 511 1.15 -9.98 7.91
C PHE A 511 2.08 -10.96 8.61
N ASP A 512 2.31 -12.11 8.01
CA ASP A 512 3.33 -13.02 8.53
C ASP A 512 4.74 -12.42 8.38
N LYS A 513 5.70 -13.00 9.10
CA LYS A 513 7.11 -12.56 9.06
C LYS A 513 7.70 -12.50 7.65
N TRP A 514 7.30 -13.42 6.77
CA TRP A 514 7.89 -13.59 5.44
C TRP A 514 7.10 -12.87 4.34
N GLY A 515 5.90 -12.36 4.65
CA GLY A 515 5.03 -11.66 3.72
C GLY A 515 4.34 -12.58 2.71
N PHE A 516 4.11 -13.84 3.05
CA PHE A 516 3.34 -14.79 2.21
C PHE A 516 1.84 -14.53 2.25
N SER A 517 1.34 -14.11 3.40
CA SER A 517 -0.06 -13.96 3.69
C SER A 517 -0.34 -12.71 4.52
N ARG A 518 -1.55 -12.18 4.36
CA ARG A 518 -2.06 -11.11 5.22
C ARG A 518 -3.52 -11.35 5.54
N ARG A 519 -3.97 -10.82 6.67
CA ARG A 519 -5.35 -10.98 7.13
C ARG A 519 -5.85 -9.72 7.81
N LEU A 520 -7.02 -9.26 7.39
CA LEU A 520 -7.80 -8.30 8.17
C LEU A 520 -8.45 -9.03 9.33
N LEU A 521 -8.08 -8.68 10.57
CA LEU A 521 -8.62 -9.32 11.77
C LEU A 521 -9.93 -8.66 12.18
N LYS A 522 -9.92 -7.34 12.33
CA LYS A 522 -11.06 -6.57 12.80
C LYS A 522 -10.94 -5.10 12.38
N THR A 523 -12.09 -4.46 12.24
CA THR A 523 -12.19 -3.01 12.11
C THR A 523 -12.92 -2.48 13.33
N PHE A 524 -12.30 -1.54 14.04
CA PHE A 524 -12.87 -0.89 15.22
C PHE A 524 -13.36 0.50 14.85
N THR A 525 -14.60 0.82 15.21
CA THR A 525 -15.13 2.17 15.10
C THR A 525 -14.95 2.88 16.44
N LEU A 526 -14.16 3.94 16.44
CA LEU A 526 -13.81 4.72 17.61
C LEU A 526 -14.61 6.01 17.58
N LYS A 527 -15.38 6.25 18.65
CA LYS A 527 -16.10 7.50 18.87
C LYS A 527 -15.46 8.22 20.03
N TYR A 528 -14.93 9.42 19.79
CA TYR A 528 -14.27 10.22 20.80
C TYR A 528 -14.65 11.70 20.66
N VAL A 529 -14.50 12.45 21.74
CA VAL A 529 -14.82 13.89 21.78
C VAL A 529 -13.55 14.68 21.93
N VAL A 530 -13.28 15.56 20.96
CA VAL A 530 -12.19 16.52 21.07
C VAL A 530 -12.68 17.72 21.86
N VAL A 531 -12.04 17.98 23.00
CA VAL A 531 -12.39 19.06 23.93
C VAL A 531 -11.29 20.13 23.98
N PRO A 532 -11.65 21.42 24.05
CA PRO A 532 -10.67 22.49 24.24
C PRO A 532 -9.93 22.32 25.57
N ILE A 533 -8.62 22.56 25.58
CA ILE A 533 -7.77 22.56 26.77
C ILE A 533 -8.32 23.57 27.79
N THR A 534 -8.82 24.72 27.31
CA THR A 534 -9.44 25.76 28.13
C THR A 534 -10.63 25.24 28.94
N SER A 535 -11.39 24.27 28.42
CA SER A 535 -12.56 23.70 29.11
C SER A 535 -12.20 23.04 30.44
N ARG A 536 -11.04 22.37 30.52
CA ARG A 536 -10.57 21.75 31.77
C ARG A 536 -10.19 22.79 32.82
N LEU A 537 -9.61 23.91 32.39
CA LEU A 537 -9.24 25.01 33.26
C LEU A 537 -10.48 25.75 33.80
N ILE A 538 -11.49 25.98 32.95
CA ILE A 538 -12.80 26.52 33.35
C ILE A 538 -13.45 25.66 34.44
N GLU A 539 -13.45 24.33 34.25
CA GLU A 539 -14.01 23.41 35.23
C GLU A 539 -13.27 23.49 36.58
N LEU A 540 -11.93 23.56 36.55
CA LEU A 540 -11.11 23.73 37.75
C LEU A 540 -11.39 25.06 38.45
N ILE A 541 -11.46 26.17 37.72
CA ILE A 541 -11.78 27.50 38.25
C ILE A 541 -13.16 27.49 38.91
N ARG A 542 -14.17 26.92 38.24
CA ARG A 542 -15.54 26.77 38.78
C ARG A 542 -15.56 25.95 40.06
N LYS A 543 -14.94 24.76 40.06
CA LYS A 543 -14.98 23.82 41.19
C LYS A 543 -14.11 24.22 42.37
N ARG A 544 -12.98 24.89 42.16
CA ARG A 544 -11.98 25.17 43.22
C ARG A 544 -11.97 26.62 43.71
N ILE A 545 -12.32 27.58 42.85
CA ILE A 545 -12.21 29.02 43.15
C ILE A 545 -13.59 29.60 43.38
N PHE A 546 -14.43 29.61 42.34
CA PHE A 546 -15.75 30.24 42.41
C PHE A 546 -16.83 29.36 43.05
N SER A 547 -16.48 28.19 43.58
CA SER A 547 -17.34 27.41 44.48
C SER A 547 -17.31 27.91 45.91
N ARG A 548 -16.25 28.66 46.30
CA ARG A 548 -16.07 29.18 47.66
C ARG A 548 -16.83 30.49 47.83
N GLU A 549 -17.68 30.56 48.84
CA GLU A 549 -18.52 31.72 49.11
C GLU A 549 -17.71 32.98 49.47
N GLU A 550 -16.62 32.79 50.21
CA GLU A 550 -15.67 33.86 50.57
C GLU A 550 -15.09 34.57 49.35
N ILE A 551 -14.77 33.81 48.29
CA ILE A 551 -14.21 34.36 47.04
C ILE A 551 -15.30 35.08 46.24
N ARG A 552 -16.54 34.58 46.25
CA ARG A 552 -17.67 35.25 45.59
C ARG A 552 -17.97 36.62 46.19
N ARG A 553 -17.76 36.80 47.51
CA ARG A 553 -17.95 38.09 48.19
C ARG A 553 -16.91 39.14 47.80
N LEU A 554 -15.78 38.74 47.20
CA LEU A 554 -14.75 39.66 46.73
C LEU A 554 -15.05 40.25 45.34
N ILE A 555 -15.99 39.64 44.61
CA ILE A 555 -16.36 40.02 43.24
C ILE A 555 -17.05 41.37 43.27
N ALA A 556 -16.46 42.33 42.59
CA ALA A 556 -16.96 43.69 42.41
C ALA A 556 -17.09 44.04 40.92
N GLU A 557 -17.65 45.21 40.66
CA GLU A 557 -17.82 45.73 39.31
C GLU A 557 -16.48 46.13 38.68
N VAL A 558 -16.40 46.03 37.35
CA VAL A 558 -15.20 46.32 36.56
C VAL A 558 -15.47 47.56 35.69
N GLU A 559 -14.48 48.45 35.59
CA GLU A 559 -14.54 49.63 34.72
C GLU A 559 -14.16 49.21 33.29
N VAL A 560 -14.95 49.65 32.30
CA VAL A 560 -14.78 49.23 30.89
C VAL A 560 -14.82 50.45 29.98
N SER A 561 -13.89 50.48 29.02
CA SER A 561 -13.76 51.50 27.99
C SER A 561 -13.62 50.84 26.62
N LEU A 562 -14.40 51.29 25.64
CA LEU A 562 -14.36 50.79 24.26
C LEU A 562 -13.89 51.90 23.32
N MET A 563 -12.92 51.59 22.48
CA MET A 563 -12.36 52.49 21.48
C MET A 563 -12.41 51.81 20.11
N GLU A 564 -12.81 52.54 19.08
CA GLU A 564 -12.80 52.06 17.69
C GLU A 564 -11.40 52.29 17.07
N ILE A 565 -10.86 51.26 16.42
CA ILE A 565 -9.60 51.33 15.68
C ILE A 565 -9.95 51.84 14.28
N SER A 566 -9.48 53.04 13.94
CA SER A 566 -9.69 53.62 12.62
C SER A 566 -9.24 52.66 11.50
N SER A 567 -10.04 52.57 10.44
CA SER A 567 -9.74 51.74 9.27
C SER A 567 -8.33 52.01 8.72
N GLU A 568 -7.73 51.01 8.07
CA GLU A 568 -6.36 51.00 7.49
C GLU A 568 -6.06 52.13 6.48
N THR A 569 -6.96 53.09 6.29
CA THR A 569 -6.86 54.24 5.37
C THR A 569 -6.44 55.56 6.04
N GLY A 570 -6.22 55.60 7.36
CA GLY A 570 -5.57 56.73 8.03
C GLY A 570 -6.43 58.00 8.18
N ILE A 571 -7.76 57.88 8.09
CA ILE A 571 -8.68 58.99 8.40
C ILE A 571 -9.24 58.79 9.83
N PRO A 572 -9.08 59.76 10.74
CA PRO A 572 -9.63 59.67 12.09
C PRO A 572 -11.14 59.89 12.07
N VAL A 573 -11.90 58.92 12.59
CA VAL A 573 -13.34 59.07 12.86
C VAL A 573 -13.57 58.81 14.35
N GLY A 574 -14.18 59.78 15.03
CA GLY A 574 -14.98 59.57 16.25
C GLY A 574 -14.24 59.49 17.60
N LYS A 575 -14.56 60.42 18.50
CA LYS A 575 -14.21 60.42 19.93
C LYS A 575 -14.65 59.10 20.60
N GLY A 576 -13.74 58.48 21.36
CA GLY A 576 -14.06 57.37 22.25
C GLY A 576 -15.18 57.73 23.23
N VAL A 577 -16.05 56.77 23.52
CA VAL A 577 -17.13 56.94 24.51
C VAL A 577 -16.53 56.68 25.90
N THR A 578 -16.03 57.74 26.54
CA THR A 578 -15.72 57.74 27.98
C THR A 578 -16.95 58.25 28.75
N VAL A 579 -17.97 57.41 28.87
CA VAL A 579 -19.20 57.73 29.63
C VAL A 579 -19.39 56.66 30.70
N SER A 580 -20.03 57.05 31.81
CA SER A 580 -20.32 56.18 32.94
C SER A 580 -20.74 54.76 32.51
N SER A 581 -20.26 53.79 33.28
CA SER A 581 -20.15 52.37 32.97
C SER A 581 -21.36 51.79 32.20
N ARG A 582 -22.59 52.19 32.52
CA ARG A 582 -23.83 51.63 31.96
C ARG A 582 -24.16 52.03 30.53
N GLU A 583 -24.00 53.30 30.19
CA GLU A 583 -24.20 53.80 28.81
C GLU A 583 -23.16 53.21 27.86
N ALA A 584 -21.89 53.16 28.31
CA ALA A 584 -20.77 52.68 27.50
C ALA A 584 -20.93 51.21 27.09
N ILE A 585 -21.36 50.33 28.00
CA ILE A 585 -21.61 48.90 27.68
C ILE A 585 -22.78 48.75 26.70
N ARG A 586 -23.89 49.48 26.90
CA ARG A 586 -25.05 49.39 26.01
C ARG A 586 -24.73 49.92 24.60
N VAL A 587 -24.03 51.05 24.50
CA VAL A 587 -23.56 51.61 23.22
C VAL A 587 -22.56 50.66 22.55
N ALA A 588 -21.64 50.06 23.30
CA ALA A 588 -20.71 49.06 22.79
C ALA A 588 -21.41 47.82 22.23
N ILE A 589 -22.41 47.29 22.94
CA ILE A 589 -23.23 46.15 22.48
C ILE A 589 -23.97 46.52 21.18
N GLU A 590 -24.54 47.71 21.09
CA GLU A 590 -25.29 48.17 19.91
C GLU A 590 -24.37 48.39 18.68
N LEU A 591 -23.17 48.97 18.89
CA LEU A 591 -22.15 49.10 17.84
C LEU A 591 -21.70 47.74 17.31
N LEU A 592 -21.45 46.77 18.21
CA LEU A 592 -21.08 45.40 17.81
C LEU A 592 -22.23 44.65 17.13
N ARG A 593 -23.49 44.97 17.46
CA ARG A 593 -24.69 44.40 16.83
C ARG A 593 -24.88 44.92 15.41
N ARG A 594 -24.59 46.19 15.15
CA ARG A 594 -24.75 46.85 13.84
C ARG A 594 -23.75 46.33 12.78
N ASN A 595 -22.54 45.94 13.20
CA ASN A 595 -21.51 45.34 12.32
C ASN A 595 -21.66 43.81 12.09
N ARG A 596 -22.77 43.17 12.53
CA ARG A 596 -22.99 41.70 12.38
C ARG A 596 -23.39 41.21 10.98
N THR A 597 -23.57 42.07 9.99
CA THR A 597 -24.10 41.69 8.66
C THR A 597 -23.06 41.06 7.72
N GLY A 598 -21.77 41.07 8.06
CA GLY A 598 -20.72 40.34 7.32
C GLY A 598 -20.37 39.00 8.00
N GLY A 599 -20.03 37.97 7.22
CA GLY A 599 -19.83 36.57 7.63
C GLY A 599 -18.73 36.24 8.68
N LEU A 600 -18.32 37.17 9.54
CA LEU A 600 -17.28 37.06 10.57
C LEU A 600 -17.86 37.07 11.99
N THR A 601 -18.78 36.15 12.30
CA THR A 601 -19.60 36.14 13.52
C THR A 601 -18.90 35.68 14.80
N ALA A 602 -17.70 35.11 14.73
CA ALA A 602 -17.15 34.33 15.86
C ALA A 602 -16.17 35.07 16.78
N ILE A 603 -15.34 35.99 16.27
CA ILE A 603 -14.34 36.75 17.07
C ILE A 603 -15.00 37.95 17.79
N THR A 604 -15.82 38.71 17.06
CA THR A 604 -16.68 39.77 17.63
C THR A 604 -17.71 39.19 18.61
N GLY A 605 -18.07 37.91 18.44
CA GLY A 605 -18.96 37.18 19.34
C GLY A 605 -18.43 37.01 20.77
N LEU A 606 -17.11 36.87 20.98
CA LEU A 606 -16.53 36.76 22.32
C LEU A 606 -16.59 38.10 23.07
N LEU A 607 -16.24 39.19 22.39
CA LEU A 607 -16.26 40.54 22.95
C LEU A 607 -17.69 40.97 23.28
N TYR A 608 -18.64 40.67 22.38
CA TYR A 608 -20.07 40.83 22.62
C TYR A 608 -20.55 40.08 23.87
N ARG A 609 -20.19 38.79 23.99
CA ARG A 609 -20.61 37.97 25.15
C ARG A 609 -19.95 38.41 26.46
N PHE A 610 -18.72 38.92 26.39
CA PHE A 610 -18.06 39.50 27.56
C PHE A 610 -18.83 40.71 28.07
N LEU A 611 -19.26 41.59 27.17
CA LEU A 611 -20.10 42.74 27.50
C LEU A 611 -21.49 42.33 28.00
N GLU A 612 -22.11 41.29 27.41
CA GLU A 612 -23.39 40.72 27.86
C GLU A 612 -23.29 40.15 29.29
N VAL A 613 -22.19 39.48 29.63
CA VAL A 613 -21.93 38.98 31.00
C VAL A 613 -21.84 40.13 31.99
N LEU A 614 -21.19 41.24 31.62
CA LEU A 614 -21.10 42.44 32.45
C LEU A 614 -22.46 43.12 32.63
N GLU A 615 -23.25 43.26 31.55
CA GLU A 615 -24.61 43.80 31.60
C GLU A 615 -25.51 42.96 32.52
N GLU A 616 -25.39 41.63 32.45
CA GLU A 616 -26.16 40.74 33.32
C GLU A 616 -25.76 40.85 34.79
N GLN A 617 -24.46 40.98 35.11
CA GLN A 617 -24.01 41.20 36.48
C GLN A 617 -24.64 42.47 37.08
N TRP A 618 -24.71 43.55 36.30
CA TRP A 618 -25.39 44.78 36.72
C TRP A 618 -26.90 44.60 36.87
N SER A 619 -27.56 43.90 35.94
CA SER A 619 -28.99 43.65 36.02
C SER A 619 -29.40 42.85 37.27
N LYS A 620 -28.51 41.96 37.74
CA LYS A 620 -28.74 41.07 38.89
C LYS A 620 -28.31 41.65 40.24
N GLY A 621 -27.73 42.85 40.27
CA GLY A 621 -27.32 43.52 41.52
C GLY A 621 -26.25 42.78 42.33
N ILE A 622 -25.46 41.91 41.68
CA ILE A 622 -24.36 41.16 42.31
C ILE A 622 -23.27 42.18 42.68
N GLY A 623 -23.22 42.56 43.96
CA GLY A 623 -22.34 43.62 44.48
C GLY A 623 -23.03 44.63 45.40
N ARG A 624 -24.38 44.64 45.46
CA ARG A 624 -25.12 45.42 46.48
C ARG A 624 -25.38 44.57 47.71
N VAL A 625 -24.40 44.51 48.61
CA VAL A 625 -24.68 44.19 50.02
C VAL A 625 -24.55 45.48 50.82
N SER A 626 -25.70 45.90 51.35
CA SER A 626 -25.90 46.86 52.43
C SER A 626 -24.80 46.78 53.50
N GLY A 627 -24.13 47.90 53.76
CA GLY A 627 -23.24 48.06 54.89
C GLY A 627 -22.97 49.53 55.16
N TYR A 628 -23.56 50.04 56.24
CA TYR A 628 -23.16 51.28 56.89
C TYR A 628 -21.63 51.36 56.99
N VAL A 629 -20.97 52.12 56.11
CA VAL A 629 -19.57 52.49 56.31
C VAL A 629 -19.53 53.62 57.33
N LYS A 630 -19.36 53.23 58.60
CA LYS A 630 -18.79 54.11 59.63
C LYS A 630 -17.52 54.73 59.03
N HIS A 631 -17.54 56.04 58.78
CA HIS A 631 -16.32 56.81 58.56
C HIS A 631 -15.51 56.83 59.86
N SER A 632 -14.64 55.84 60.07
CA SER A 632 -13.50 55.99 60.97
C SER A 632 -12.44 56.80 60.22
N ARG A 633 -12.30 58.08 60.58
CA ARG A 633 -11.21 58.93 60.10
C ARG A 633 -9.88 58.37 60.60
N ILE A 634 -8.92 58.24 59.68
CA ILE A 634 -7.49 58.05 59.98
C ILE A 634 -6.87 59.44 59.96
N GLY A 635 -6.39 59.90 61.11
CA GLY A 635 -5.63 61.14 61.28
C GLY A 635 -4.97 61.12 62.66
N GLU A 636 -3.67 61.39 62.74
CA GLU A 636 -2.97 61.48 64.01
C GLU A 636 -3.41 62.75 64.77
N TYR A 637 -3.63 62.61 66.07
CA TYR A 637 -4.01 63.71 66.95
C TYR A 637 -2.80 64.61 67.18
N LEU A 638 -2.86 65.85 66.70
CA LEU A 638 -1.73 66.80 66.79
C LEU A 638 -1.82 67.70 68.03
N GLY A 639 -3.01 67.94 68.58
CA GLY A 639 -3.18 68.82 69.74
C GLY A 639 -4.60 69.34 69.94
N ALA A 640 -4.73 70.42 70.71
CA ALA A 640 -6.00 71.11 70.93
C ALA A 640 -5.79 72.62 70.96
N ARG A 641 -6.65 73.37 70.25
CA ARG A 641 -6.65 74.84 70.17
C ARG A 641 -8.03 75.42 70.50
N ASP A 642 -8.12 76.74 70.64
CA ASP A 642 -9.40 77.42 70.83
C ASP A 642 -10.28 77.35 69.56
N TYR A 643 -11.59 77.31 69.76
CA TYR A 643 -12.62 77.25 68.74
C TYR A 643 -12.63 78.53 67.89
N ILE A 644 -12.67 78.36 66.57
CA ILE A 644 -12.85 79.44 65.61
C ILE A 644 -14.19 79.23 64.89
N PRO A 645 -14.99 80.29 64.66
CA PRO A 645 -16.24 80.18 63.90
C PRO A 645 -16.04 79.52 62.54
N GLY A 646 -16.69 78.38 62.33
CA GLY A 646 -16.48 77.50 61.17
C GLY A 646 -15.96 76.10 61.52
N ASP A 647 -15.42 75.92 62.74
CA ASP A 647 -15.03 74.61 63.26
C ASP A 647 -16.25 73.71 63.52
N ARG A 648 -16.09 72.41 63.26
CA ARG A 648 -17.18 71.43 63.41
C ARG A 648 -17.47 71.18 64.88
N LEU A 649 -18.74 71.30 65.27
CA LEU A 649 -19.20 71.07 66.66
C LEU A 649 -18.79 69.70 67.25
N ARG A 650 -18.58 68.69 66.39
CA ARG A 650 -18.15 67.33 66.79
C ARG A 650 -16.68 67.25 67.20
N ASP A 651 -15.85 68.20 66.78
CA ASP A 651 -14.41 68.23 67.05
C ASP A 651 -14.10 69.01 68.36
N ILE A 652 -15.12 69.54 69.05
CA ILE A 652 -15.01 70.19 70.36
C ILE A 652 -14.68 69.17 71.45
N HIS A 653 -13.61 69.42 72.19
CA HIS A 653 -13.24 68.67 73.39
C HIS A 653 -14.04 69.18 74.60
N TRP A 654 -15.27 68.68 74.77
CA TRP A 654 -16.20 69.13 75.81
C TRP A 654 -15.60 69.15 77.22
N LYS A 655 -14.89 68.09 77.64
CA LYS A 655 -14.25 68.03 78.97
C LYS A 655 -13.18 69.10 79.22
N LYS A 656 -12.41 69.48 78.19
CA LYS A 656 -11.33 70.48 78.29
C LYS A 656 -11.88 71.90 78.16
N SER A 657 -12.96 72.04 77.41
CA SER A 657 -13.70 73.30 77.27
C SER A 657 -14.39 73.70 78.58
N LEU A 658 -14.97 72.73 79.28
CA LEU A 658 -15.56 72.91 80.61
C LEU A 658 -14.52 73.29 81.69
N SER A 659 -13.29 72.76 81.62
CA SER A 659 -12.26 73.08 82.64
C SER A 659 -11.61 74.44 82.41
N LYS A 660 -11.59 74.96 81.17
CA LYS A 660 -10.91 76.22 80.82
C LYS A 660 -11.85 77.39 80.58
N HIS A 661 -13.18 77.18 80.65
CA HIS A 661 -14.20 78.19 80.35
C HIS A 661 -14.08 78.82 78.95
N SER A 662 -13.39 78.15 78.02
CA SER A 662 -13.29 78.51 76.59
C SER A 662 -13.55 77.28 75.73
N LEU A 663 -14.15 77.45 74.55
CA LEU A 663 -14.40 76.32 73.64
C LEU A 663 -13.08 75.85 73.01
N ILE A 664 -12.73 74.58 73.20
CA ILE A 664 -11.49 73.96 72.72
C ILE A 664 -11.80 72.85 71.73
N VAL A 665 -11.12 72.86 70.58
CA VAL A 665 -11.28 71.92 69.45
C VAL A 665 -10.04 71.03 69.32
N LYS A 666 -10.23 69.74 69.06
CA LYS A 666 -9.16 68.77 68.77
C LYS A 666 -8.64 68.97 67.34
N GLU A 667 -7.33 69.10 67.17
CA GLU A 667 -6.70 69.17 65.85
C GLU A 667 -6.22 67.80 65.38
N TYR A 668 -6.58 67.49 64.14
CA TYR A 668 -6.14 66.31 63.42
C TYR A 668 -5.38 66.77 62.17
N GLY A 669 -4.13 66.32 62.02
CA GLY A 669 -3.34 66.61 60.83
C GLY A 669 -3.85 65.84 59.62
N VAL A 670 -4.17 66.55 58.55
CA VAL A 670 -4.32 65.96 57.21
C VAL A 670 -2.98 66.13 56.52
N SER A 671 -2.32 65.03 56.14
CA SER A 671 -1.11 65.07 55.33
C SER A 671 -1.45 65.48 53.90
N GLY A 672 -1.64 66.78 53.70
CA GLY A 672 -1.74 67.44 52.40
C GLY A 672 -0.71 68.56 52.35
N GLY A 673 0.48 68.24 51.87
CA GLY A 673 1.56 69.19 51.61
C GLY A 673 2.44 68.64 50.50
N VAL A 674 2.62 69.44 49.46
CA VAL A 674 3.45 69.15 48.28
C VAL A 674 4.91 69.08 48.72
N GLU A 675 5.53 67.90 48.66
CA GLU A 675 6.98 67.76 48.64
C GLU A 675 7.41 66.43 47.98
N SER A 676 8.41 66.57 47.10
CA SER A 676 9.31 65.61 46.47
C SER A 676 8.94 64.11 46.42
N PHE A 677 8.82 63.62 45.18
CA PHE A 677 9.08 62.23 44.78
C PHE A 677 10.21 61.59 45.60
N THR A 678 9.88 60.69 46.53
CA THR A 678 10.67 59.49 46.80
C THR A 678 9.82 58.42 47.50
N SER A 679 9.79 57.24 46.88
CA SER A 679 9.54 55.91 47.47
C SER A 679 8.33 55.71 48.40
N ARG A 680 7.17 55.41 47.81
CA ARG A 680 6.17 54.51 48.41
C ARG A 680 5.90 53.33 47.47
N SER A 681 6.08 52.12 48.02
CA SER A 681 5.76 50.80 47.49
C SER A 681 4.78 50.78 46.31
N SER A 682 5.30 50.73 45.08
CA SER A 682 4.52 50.54 43.86
C SER A 682 4.15 49.06 43.74
N VAL A 683 2.94 48.68 44.15
CA VAL A 683 2.31 47.45 43.68
C VAL A 683 2.10 47.65 42.18
N LEU A 684 3.00 47.10 41.36
CA LEU A 684 2.95 47.24 39.92
C LEU A 684 1.69 46.53 39.38
N GLU A 685 0.69 47.32 39.00
CA GLU A 685 -0.57 46.83 38.42
C GLU A 685 -0.30 46.28 36.99
N PRO A 686 -0.42 44.96 36.75
CA PRO A 686 -0.04 44.39 35.47
C PRO A 686 -1.06 44.67 34.36
N ILE A 687 -0.55 44.88 33.15
CA ILE A 687 -1.34 45.04 31.93
C ILE A 687 -1.26 43.74 31.11
N VAL A 688 -2.39 43.16 30.76
CA VAL A 688 -2.48 42.00 29.87
C VAL A 688 -3.13 42.44 28.56
N ILE A 689 -2.35 42.45 27.47
CA ILE A 689 -2.85 42.80 26.14
C ILE A 689 -3.06 41.52 25.35
N LEU A 690 -4.27 41.29 24.86
CA LEU A 690 -4.66 40.11 24.09
C LEU A 690 -5.26 40.51 22.74
N ASP A 691 -4.66 40.06 21.64
CA ASP A 691 -5.31 40.04 20.33
C ASP A 691 -6.18 38.80 20.21
N LEU A 692 -7.45 38.95 19.79
CA LEU A 692 -8.35 37.82 19.58
C LEU A 692 -8.18 37.15 18.21
N PHE A 693 -7.28 37.66 17.35
CA PHE A 693 -6.95 37.01 16.09
C PHE A 693 -6.13 35.73 16.29
N ALA A 694 -6.55 34.64 15.64
CA ALA A 694 -5.88 33.34 15.66
C ALA A 694 -6.05 32.61 14.32
N THR A 695 -5.05 31.83 13.91
CA THR A 695 -5.03 31.14 12.60
C THR A 695 -5.53 29.69 12.63
N SER A 696 -5.71 29.12 13.82
CA SER A 696 -6.22 27.76 14.02
C SER A 696 -6.92 27.60 15.36
N ASN A 697 -7.92 26.72 15.45
CA ASN A 697 -8.70 26.51 16.69
C ASN A 697 -7.78 26.12 17.86
N ILE A 698 -6.69 25.40 17.54
CA ILE A 698 -5.63 25.02 18.48
C ILE A 698 -4.94 26.28 19.03
N GLU A 699 -4.52 27.20 18.15
CA GLU A 699 -3.85 28.45 18.56
C GLU A 699 -4.76 29.34 19.43
N LEU A 700 -6.02 29.48 19.05
CA LEU A 700 -6.98 30.28 19.84
C LEU A 700 -7.23 29.69 21.22
N ASP A 701 -7.41 28.37 21.31
CA ASP A 701 -7.58 27.68 22.59
C ASP A 701 -6.32 27.83 23.47
N HIS A 702 -5.12 27.79 22.89
CA HIS A 702 -3.88 28.09 23.61
C HIS A 702 -3.80 29.53 24.12
N MET A 703 -4.22 30.51 23.31
CA MET A 703 -4.24 31.92 23.71
C MET A 703 -5.23 32.17 24.86
N MET A 704 -6.43 31.57 24.79
CA MET A 704 -7.41 31.65 25.88
C MET A 704 -6.93 30.93 27.15
N TYR A 705 -6.32 29.76 27.01
CA TYR A 705 -5.70 29.03 28.11
C TYR A 705 -4.61 29.87 28.79
N ASN A 706 -3.75 30.52 28.02
CA ASN A 706 -2.69 31.40 28.55
C ASN A 706 -3.28 32.60 29.29
N LEU A 707 -4.31 33.26 28.74
CA LEU A 707 -5.01 34.37 29.40
C LEU A 707 -5.55 33.95 30.77
N LEU A 708 -6.32 32.86 30.82
CA LEU A 708 -6.89 32.35 32.06
C LEU A 708 -5.80 31.95 33.06
N ASN A 709 -4.72 31.33 32.60
CA ASN A 709 -3.62 30.91 33.46
C ASN A 709 -2.86 32.12 34.07
N ILE A 710 -2.67 33.20 33.31
CA ILE A 710 -2.08 34.45 33.82
C ILE A 710 -2.93 35.02 34.96
N TYR A 711 -4.23 35.21 34.72
CA TYR A 711 -5.13 35.75 35.73
C TYR A 711 -5.30 34.82 36.93
N LEU A 712 -5.35 33.49 36.70
CA LEU A 712 -5.36 32.50 37.75
C LEU A 712 -4.10 32.60 38.64
N ASN A 713 -2.92 32.78 38.05
CA ASN A 713 -1.67 32.92 38.79
C ASN A 713 -1.62 34.23 39.59
N ILE A 714 -2.11 35.34 39.03
CA ILE A 714 -2.21 36.62 39.74
C ILE A 714 -3.16 36.47 40.94
N VAL A 715 -4.37 35.94 40.71
CA VAL A 715 -5.40 35.74 41.73
C VAL A 715 -4.94 34.79 42.83
N ARG A 716 -4.25 33.70 42.48
CA ARG A 716 -3.70 32.73 43.44
C ARG A 716 -2.72 33.39 44.42
N ARG A 717 -2.01 34.44 44.00
CA ARG A 717 -1.09 35.18 44.89
C ARG A 717 -1.81 36.24 45.69
N ASN A 718 -2.58 37.08 45.01
CA ASN A 718 -3.40 38.10 45.66
C ASN A 718 -4.64 38.42 44.80
N PRO A 719 -5.85 38.06 45.25
CA PRO A 719 -7.09 38.27 44.48
C PRO A 719 -7.44 39.77 44.31
N VAL A 720 -6.94 40.64 45.20
CA VAL A 720 -7.28 42.08 45.22
C VAL A 720 -6.32 42.91 44.35
N THR A 721 -5.28 42.31 43.76
CA THR A 721 -4.36 43.01 42.86
C THR A 721 -5.12 43.63 41.69
N ARG A 722 -5.00 44.95 41.52
CA ARG A 722 -5.56 45.67 40.37
C ARG A 722 -4.79 45.34 39.11
N SER A 723 -5.49 45.09 38.02
CA SER A 723 -4.92 44.79 36.72
C SER A 723 -5.76 45.37 35.59
N TYR A 724 -5.13 45.46 34.41
CA TYR A 724 -5.73 46.01 33.20
C TYR A 724 -5.73 44.93 32.12
N LEU A 725 -6.91 44.57 31.61
CA LEU A 725 -7.05 43.69 30.44
C LEU A 725 -7.36 44.55 29.22
N VAL A 726 -6.53 44.46 28.18
CA VAL A 726 -6.77 45.10 26.89
C VAL A 726 -7.09 44.00 25.88
N LEU A 727 -8.35 43.92 25.44
CA LEU A 727 -8.78 43.02 24.37
C LEU A 727 -8.79 43.77 23.05
N ILE A 728 -8.08 43.25 22.06
CA ILE A 728 -8.01 43.81 20.72
C ILE A 728 -8.79 42.89 19.78
N ALA A 729 -9.77 43.47 19.10
CA ALA A 729 -10.47 42.90 17.96
C ALA A 729 -10.23 43.79 16.74
N ARG A 730 -10.44 43.25 15.52
CA ARG A 730 -10.06 43.90 14.24
C ARG A 730 -10.36 45.41 14.16
N GLU A 731 -11.50 45.84 14.70
CA GLU A 731 -11.99 47.23 14.65
C GLU A 731 -12.11 47.88 16.03
N PHE A 732 -11.79 47.18 17.13
CA PHE A 732 -12.08 47.66 18.49
C PHE A 732 -10.99 47.31 19.51
N ILE A 733 -10.71 48.24 20.43
CA ILE A 733 -9.92 48.02 21.63
C ILE A 733 -10.85 48.15 22.83
N LEU A 734 -10.95 47.10 23.63
CA LEU A 734 -11.66 47.09 24.89
C LEU A 734 -10.65 47.10 26.04
N VAL A 735 -10.70 48.14 26.88
CA VAL A 735 -9.88 48.23 28.09
C VAL A 735 -10.77 47.94 29.29
N VAL A 736 -10.35 46.99 30.12
CA VAL A 736 -11.08 46.50 31.28
C VAL A 736 -10.20 46.64 32.51
N LYS A 737 -10.66 47.36 33.53
CA LYS A 737 -9.91 47.76 34.72
C LYS A 737 -10.64 47.36 35.98
N GLY A 738 -9.99 46.60 36.85
CA GLY A 738 -10.58 46.14 38.12
C GLY A 738 -9.62 45.28 38.93
N LYS A 739 -10.13 44.59 39.96
CA LYS A 739 -9.32 43.57 40.64
C LYS A 739 -9.19 42.36 39.72
N SER A 740 -8.06 41.66 39.83
CA SER A 740 -7.76 40.50 39.00
C SER A 740 -8.78 39.37 39.20
N ILE A 741 -9.40 39.26 40.39
CA ILE A 741 -10.49 38.30 40.64
C ILE A 741 -11.77 38.65 39.86
N ASP A 742 -12.08 39.94 39.71
CA ASP A 742 -13.27 40.41 39.00
C ASP A 742 -13.13 40.14 37.49
N ILE A 743 -11.95 40.47 36.95
CA ILE A 743 -11.59 40.20 35.55
C ILE A 743 -11.61 38.68 35.28
N LEU A 744 -11.02 37.87 36.17
CA LEU A 744 -11.04 36.41 36.03
C LEU A 744 -12.46 35.83 36.06
N TYR A 745 -13.34 36.35 36.93
CA TYR A 745 -14.73 35.90 37.01
C TYR A 745 -15.49 36.17 35.71
N ASN A 746 -15.33 37.37 35.15
CA ASN A 746 -16.00 37.75 33.90
C ASN A 746 -15.46 36.99 32.69
N LEU A 747 -14.14 36.75 32.63
CA LEU A 747 -13.55 35.86 31.62
C LEU A 747 -14.06 34.43 31.74
N TYR A 748 -14.13 33.88 32.96
CA TYR A 748 -14.67 32.55 33.23
C TYR A 748 -16.12 32.42 32.75
N ARG A 749 -17.00 33.35 33.15
CA ARG A 749 -18.43 33.32 32.78
C ARG A 749 -18.66 33.49 31.28
N THR A 750 -17.82 34.29 30.63
CA THR A 750 -17.86 34.48 29.17
C THR A 750 -17.52 33.18 28.44
N LEU A 751 -16.42 32.54 28.82
CA LEU A 751 -15.95 31.30 28.17
C LEU A 751 -16.82 30.08 28.52
N GLU A 752 -17.49 30.07 29.69
CA GLU A 752 -18.49 29.06 30.05
C GLU A 752 -19.71 29.10 29.11
N ARG A 753 -20.12 30.29 28.66
CA ARG A 753 -21.27 30.47 27.75
C ARG A 753 -20.93 30.19 26.29
N SER A 754 -19.68 30.39 25.89
CA SER A 754 -19.17 29.88 24.61
C SER A 754 -17.66 29.97 24.52
N LEU A 755 -17.09 28.97 23.87
CA LEU A 755 -15.74 29.05 23.34
C LEU A 755 -15.77 29.64 21.92
N PRO A 756 -14.84 30.54 21.59
CA PRO A 756 -14.79 31.18 20.27
C PRO A 756 -14.44 30.15 19.18
N LYS A 757 -15.03 30.31 17.98
CA LYS A 757 -14.77 29.47 16.80
C LYS A 757 -13.97 30.26 15.76
N ILE A 758 -13.14 29.63 14.95
CA ILE A 758 -12.35 30.32 13.91
C ILE A 758 -12.94 30.11 12.52
N LEU A 759 -12.67 31.07 11.62
CA LEU A 759 -13.14 31.12 10.25
C LEU A 759 -12.18 30.50 9.22
N TYR A 760 -10.88 30.42 9.53
CA TYR A 760 -9.84 29.89 8.65
C TYR A 760 -8.85 29.02 9.43
N SER A 761 -8.37 27.93 8.81
CA SER A 761 -7.35 27.04 9.38
C SER A 761 -6.10 27.04 8.51
N TYR A 762 -5.00 27.62 9.00
CA TYR A 762 -3.68 27.48 8.36
C TYR A 762 -2.55 27.49 9.40
N GLU A 763 -1.46 26.77 9.10
CA GLU A 763 -0.25 26.78 9.93
C GLU A 763 0.51 28.09 9.71
N SER A 764 0.75 28.83 10.80
CA SER A 764 1.54 30.06 10.76
C SER A 764 2.93 29.85 11.34
N ILE A 765 3.95 30.33 10.63
CA ILE A 765 5.33 30.39 11.11
C ILE A 765 5.52 31.75 11.81
N GLY A 766 6.06 31.77 13.03
CA GLY A 766 6.36 33.02 13.72
C GLY A 766 7.33 32.85 14.88
N ARG A 767 8.51 33.46 14.77
CA ARG A 767 9.38 33.81 15.89
C ARG A 767 9.38 35.35 16.02
N TYR A 768 9.50 35.86 17.24
CA TYR A 768 9.70 37.30 17.45
C TYR A 768 10.99 37.74 16.76
N LEU A 769 10.97 38.95 16.17
CA LEU A 769 12.20 39.61 15.74
C LEU A 769 12.94 40.14 16.97
N GLU A 770 14.28 40.03 16.93
CA GLU A 770 15.16 40.61 17.95
C GLU A 770 15.01 42.14 18.00
N MET A 771 15.19 42.72 19.18
CA MET A 771 14.87 44.13 19.42
C MET A 771 15.78 45.06 18.62
N GLU A 772 17.04 44.66 18.46
CA GLU A 772 18.06 45.32 17.65
C GLU A 772 17.63 45.36 16.17
N TYR A 773 17.08 44.25 15.67
CA TYR A 773 16.62 44.14 14.28
C TYR A 773 15.34 44.96 14.02
N VAL A 774 14.40 44.99 14.98
CA VAL A 774 13.22 45.86 14.91
C VAL A 774 13.61 47.33 14.91
N LYS A 775 14.60 47.70 15.72
CA LYS A 775 15.15 49.06 15.77
C LYS A 775 15.75 49.45 14.42
N GLU A 776 16.57 48.59 13.83
CA GLU A 776 17.16 48.80 12.50
C GLU A 776 16.08 48.94 11.41
N ILE A 777 15.06 48.08 11.41
CA ILE A 777 13.92 48.16 10.47
C ILE A 777 13.13 49.46 10.64
N ILE A 778 13.02 50.02 11.84
CA ILE A 778 12.27 51.27 12.08
C ILE A 778 13.12 52.49 11.72
N GLU A 779 14.40 52.51 12.07
CA GLU A 779 15.28 53.69 12.03
C GLU A 779 16.05 53.87 10.70
N ASN A 780 16.26 52.83 9.88
CA ASN A 780 16.95 52.97 8.59
C ASN A 780 16.17 53.79 7.54
N GLY A 781 16.86 54.63 6.76
CA GLY A 781 16.24 55.56 5.80
C GLY A 781 15.82 54.96 4.45
N TYR A 782 16.38 53.81 4.03
CA TYR A 782 16.07 53.16 2.76
C TYR A 782 15.35 51.82 3.00
N LYS A 783 14.09 51.72 2.54
CA LYS A 783 13.25 50.52 2.67
C LYS A 783 12.46 50.28 1.38
N PRO A 784 12.32 49.05 0.90
CA PRO A 784 11.44 48.75 -0.22
C PRO A 784 9.99 49.13 0.13
N ARG A 785 9.26 49.73 -0.83
CA ARG A 785 7.90 50.30 -0.62
C ARG A 785 6.94 49.41 0.19
N PRO A 786 6.86 48.08 -0.01
CA PRO A 786 5.98 47.21 0.77
C PRO A 786 6.33 47.19 2.27
N LEU A 787 7.62 47.14 2.61
CA LEU A 787 8.08 47.11 4.01
C LEU A 787 7.80 48.44 4.72
N THR A 788 8.02 49.57 4.03
CA THR A 788 7.71 50.91 4.56
C THR A 788 6.23 51.04 4.91
N MET A 789 5.34 50.55 4.05
CA MET A 789 3.90 50.59 4.28
C MET A 789 3.50 49.69 5.47
N LEU A 790 4.04 48.47 5.55
CA LEU A 790 3.81 47.57 6.68
C LEU A 790 4.29 48.16 8.02
N VAL A 791 5.45 48.80 8.05
CA VAL A 791 5.96 49.47 9.27
C VAL A 791 5.06 50.66 9.64
N LYS A 792 4.64 51.48 8.67
CA LYS A 792 3.74 52.62 8.91
C LYS A 792 2.41 52.19 9.51
N VAL A 793 1.76 51.16 8.94
CA VAL A 793 0.48 50.63 9.43
C VAL A 793 0.61 50.07 10.85
N ASN A 794 1.63 49.24 11.12
CA ASN A 794 1.81 48.63 12.43
C ASN A 794 2.27 49.65 13.50
N LYS A 795 2.99 50.72 13.12
CA LYS A 795 3.31 51.84 14.01
C LYS A 795 2.05 52.66 14.35
N ALA A 796 1.17 52.93 13.39
CA ALA A 796 -0.11 53.58 13.65
C ALA A 796 -0.97 52.77 14.62
N PHE A 797 -1.10 51.46 14.39
CA PHE A 797 -1.73 50.53 15.31
C PHE A 797 -1.12 50.58 16.72
N SER A 798 0.22 50.61 16.82
CA SER A 798 0.91 50.64 18.11
C SER A 798 0.68 51.95 18.88
N ASN A 799 0.64 53.08 18.16
CA ASN A 799 0.30 54.39 18.74
C ASN A 799 -1.15 54.43 19.24
N ASN A 800 -2.09 53.82 18.51
CA ASN A 800 -3.49 53.71 18.96
C ASN A 800 -3.59 52.96 20.29
N ILE A 801 -2.82 51.89 20.49
CA ILE A 801 -2.76 51.18 21.77
C ILE A 801 -2.18 52.06 22.87
N VAL A 802 -1.09 52.80 22.62
CA VAL A 802 -0.50 53.71 23.61
C VAL A 802 -1.50 54.81 23.99
N ASN A 803 -2.18 55.41 23.02
CA ASN A 803 -3.21 56.41 23.28
C ASN A 803 -4.36 55.83 24.11
N ALA A 804 -4.81 54.62 23.77
CA ALA A 804 -5.84 53.92 24.55
C ALA A 804 -5.42 53.69 26.02
N LEU A 805 -4.13 53.39 26.27
CA LEU A 805 -3.61 53.27 27.63
C LEU A 805 -3.61 54.63 28.36
N ILE A 806 -3.15 55.69 27.71
CA ILE A 806 -3.05 57.04 28.30
C ILE A 806 -4.44 57.63 28.58
N GLU A 807 -5.37 57.53 27.64
CA GLU A 807 -6.75 57.99 27.77
C GLU A 807 -7.50 57.30 28.92
N ASN A 808 -7.13 56.04 29.22
CA ASN A 808 -7.64 55.29 30.36
C ASN A 808 -6.80 55.46 31.65
N THR A 809 -5.94 56.49 31.75
CA THR A 809 -5.08 56.82 32.90
C THR A 809 -4.06 55.73 33.28
N ILE A 810 -3.67 54.87 32.34
CA ILE A 810 -2.70 53.78 32.54
C ILE A 810 -1.29 54.30 32.23
N LEU A 811 -0.72 55.10 33.12
CA LEU A 811 0.59 55.75 32.94
C LEU A 811 1.78 54.81 33.26
N PRO A 812 2.93 54.94 32.55
CA PRO A 812 4.17 54.21 32.84
C PRO A 812 4.87 54.69 34.14
N PRO A 813 5.72 53.87 34.79
CA PRO A 813 6.11 52.51 34.40
C PRO A 813 5.15 51.45 34.95
N LYS A 814 4.58 50.64 34.04
CA LYS A 814 3.76 49.46 34.40
C LYS A 814 4.23 48.23 33.63
N PRO A 815 4.24 47.04 34.26
CA PRO A 815 4.59 45.81 33.58
C PRO A 815 3.45 45.37 32.67
N TYR A 816 3.79 44.91 31.46
CA TYR A 816 2.81 44.39 30.52
C TYR A 816 3.24 43.05 29.91
N THR A 817 2.25 42.27 29.49
CA THR A 817 2.45 41.07 28.69
C THR A 817 1.56 41.08 27.45
N LEU A 818 1.99 40.37 26.42
CA LEU A 818 1.31 40.29 25.14
C LEU A 818 0.89 38.83 24.88
N ILE A 819 -0.37 38.63 24.49
CA ILE A 819 -0.88 37.37 23.96
C ILE A 819 -1.44 37.65 22.57
N HIS A 820 -0.90 37.00 21.53
CA HIS A 820 -1.33 37.18 20.15
C HIS A 820 -1.00 35.93 19.32
N SER A 821 -1.59 35.82 18.12
CA SER A 821 -1.24 34.78 17.15
C SER A 821 0.22 34.92 16.68
N LYS A 822 0.87 33.79 16.39
CA LYS A 822 2.21 33.73 15.79
C LYS A 822 2.28 34.47 14.46
N SER A 823 1.21 34.46 13.67
CA SER A 823 1.12 35.22 12.41
C SER A 823 1.27 36.74 12.61
N LEU A 824 0.98 37.26 13.80
CA LEU A 824 1.08 38.68 14.14
C LEU A 824 2.40 39.05 14.83
N SER A 825 3.36 38.13 14.89
CA SER A 825 4.65 38.36 15.59
C SER A 825 5.35 39.65 15.15
N PHE A 826 5.32 39.97 13.86
CA PHE A 826 5.91 41.21 13.34
C PHE A 826 5.25 42.48 13.91
N ARG A 827 3.91 42.53 13.91
CA ARG A 827 3.12 43.64 14.45
C ARG A 827 3.40 43.84 15.94
N TYR A 828 3.41 42.75 16.70
CA TYR A 828 3.60 42.79 18.15
C TYR A 828 5.07 42.99 18.57
N SER A 829 6.04 42.65 17.71
CA SER A 829 7.44 43.09 17.86
C SER A 829 7.55 44.62 17.78
N ILE A 830 6.86 45.27 16.83
CA ILE A 830 6.82 46.74 16.73
C ILE A 830 6.10 47.35 17.93
N LEU A 831 4.95 46.81 18.34
CA LEU A 831 4.24 47.26 19.54
C LEU A 831 5.12 47.17 20.78
N ARG A 832 5.87 46.07 20.93
CA ARG A 832 6.81 45.88 22.05
C ARG A 832 7.89 46.97 22.08
N TYR A 833 8.47 47.30 20.93
CA TYR A 833 9.43 48.39 20.83
C TYR A 833 8.79 49.74 21.20
N VAL A 834 7.59 50.04 20.70
CA VAL A 834 6.87 51.29 20.99
C VAL A 834 6.49 51.41 22.47
N LEU A 835 5.94 50.36 23.08
CA LEU A 835 5.58 50.36 24.51
C LEU A 835 6.81 50.52 25.41
N ASN A 836 7.91 49.81 25.12
CA ASN A 836 9.16 49.96 25.87
C ASN A 836 9.73 51.39 25.76
N ARG A 837 9.69 52.00 24.58
CA ARG A 837 10.13 53.39 24.37
C ARG A 837 9.26 54.40 25.14
N ASN A 838 7.98 54.09 25.35
CA ASN A 838 7.06 54.90 26.16
C ASN A 838 7.13 54.57 27.67
N GLY A 839 8.11 53.78 28.13
CA GLY A 839 8.36 53.53 29.56
C GLY A 839 7.59 52.36 30.19
N TYR A 840 6.86 51.56 29.39
CA TYR A 840 6.26 50.32 29.88
C TYR A 840 7.29 49.17 29.89
N GLN A 841 7.15 48.22 30.81
CA GLN A 841 8.12 47.13 30.97
C GLN A 841 7.54 45.79 30.49
N TYR A 842 8.08 45.25 29.40
CA TYR A 842 7.67 43.92 28.92
C TYR A 842 8.09 42.81 29.89
N ILE A 843 7.14 41.96 30.26
CA ILE A 843 7.39 40.74 31.04
C ILE A 843 6.74 39.56 30.33
N ASP A 844 7.51 38.48 30.21
CA ASP A 844 7.04 37.24 29.62
C ASP A 844 5.81 36.71 30.37
N HIS A 845 4.83 36.20 29.62
CA HIS A 845 3.56 35.70 30.16
C HIS A 845 3.74 34.60 31.22
N SER A 846 4.83 33.82 31.16
CA SER A 846 5.17 32.82 32.19
C SER A 846 5.61 33.43 33.53
N LYS A 847 6.09 34.67 33.54
CA LYS A 847 6.68 35.37 34.70
C LYS A 847 5.81 36.50 35.25
N ILE A 848 4.82 37.00 34.50
CA ILE A 848 3.99 38.15 34.92
C ILE A 848 3.17 37.87 36.18
N GLY A 849 2.69 36.63 36.35
CA GLY A 849 1.99 36.22 37.57
C GLY A 849 2.89 36.18 38.80
N VAL A 850 4.22 36.33 38.66
CA VAL A 850 5.20 36.26 39.76
C VAL A 850 5.43 37.61 40.44
N ILE A 851 5.21 38.70 39.70
CA ILE A 851 5.50 40.08 40.12
C ILE A 851 4.77 40.47 41.42
N PRO A 852 3.47 40.17 41.61
CA PRO A 852 2.77 40.58 42.83
C PRO A 852 3.31 39.88 44.09
N GLY A 853 3.95 38.71 43.95
CA GLY A 853 4.46 37.93 45.10
C GLY A 853 5.93 38.18 45.44
N LEU A 854 6.77 38.62 44.49
CA LEU A 854 8.19 38.95 44.75
C LEU A 854 8.38 40.16 45.68
N GLN A 855 7.35 41.00 45.85
CA GLN A 855 7.38 42.12 46.78
C GLN A 855 7.07 41.74 48.23
N MET A 856 6.33 40.65 48.50
CA MET A 856 6.03 40.25 49.88
C MET A 856 7.26 39.69 50.61
N SER A 857 8.24 39.11 49.92
CA SER A 857 9.44 38.55 50.56
C SER A 857 10.54 39.57 50.86
N ARG A 858 10.47 40.79 50.32
CA ARG A 858 11.46 41.86 50.57
C ARG A 858 11.12 42.74 51.78
N GLY A 859 10.02 42.46 52.49
CA GLY A 859 9.58 43.18 53.69
C GLY A 859 9.96 42.54 55.04
N ARG A 860 10.77 41.48 55.05
CA ARG A 860 11.40 40.93 56.27
C ARG A 860 12.88 40.76 55.99
N ILE A 861 13.72 41.35 56.84
CA ILE A 861 15.19 41.56 56.82
C ILE A 861 15.42 43.09 56.76
N ARG A 862 15.92 43.84 57.76
CA ARG A 862 16.59 43.57 59.05
C ARG A 862 16.59 44.90 59.84
N ILE A 863 16.22 44.92 61.12
CA ILE A 863 16.91 45.66 62.21
C ILE A 863 16.57 44.85 63.48
N GLU A 864 17.61 44.23 64.06
CA GLU A 864 17.69 43.38 65.27
C GLU A 864 16.60 42.33 65.52
#